data_AF-A0A9Q1FAZ2-F1
#
_entry.id   AF-A0A9Q1FAZ2-F1
#
_cell.length_a   1.000
_cell.length_b   1.000
_cell.length_c   1.000
_cell.angle_alpha   90.00
_cell.angle_beta   90.00
_cell.angle_gamma   90.00
#
_symmetry.space_group_name_H-M   'P 1'
#
loop_
_entity.id
_entity.type
_entity.pdbx_description
1 polymer ?
#
loop_
_entity_poly.entity_id
_entity_poly.type
_entity_poly.pdbx_seq_one_letter_code
_entity_poly.pdbx_strand_id
1 'polypeptide(L)'
;MAGDSVLESEEENILYDLLINTEWPPETDTQLRGNKERSSSVIAKAVTGPFRFILHYLWYSPSSSSLPPGLVRLVSKQINWQLVLASNGKLLAVVQDQCVEIRSARDDFGSLIGKCQVPKDPSPHWRRVAWSHDCTLLAYTDSTGTVRVFDLMGSELFLIPPAASFPGDFSYAAAGLIFLEYTASAQWSAELLVITYGGHLKSYLVSVGTTQSFQESHSFSFAPHYSHGITTAIYHPGHRLLLVGGCEGGEEAWSRAARCGLTAWRALSGAPHYKQVTSYEEDMASAQRRGFFRIPSLRLFGSQASEKDGIFRMSLSPDGSLLAAIHFSGQLSLWDVPSLRQSTGWTQDLQPGFDEINPEWKNSLEKRRKIKDKEQYYPLLDVNWWSDSAMILVRCSGALTVSSVRSLKNLLGRSCEWFEPSPQVTAAHEGGFLSLECEIKLAHKRARLESSASEDDEGEDDSDSDDESSAKARYFSYVKQGLYYVTEMERFAPPRKRPRTVIKNYRLVSLRSTTPEELYQRKIDSEEYGEALSLAQAYGLDSDLVYQRQWRKSTVSIASIQDYLSKIKKRSWALHECVERVPENVDAAKELLQYGLKGTDLEALIAIGNREDEGRFILPGDLDVDDAPYEDFLSPAEELSRKKEYEAKKRQDLLLKVDFSRLTLEQKELCRSRLKLLSYLDRLATYEEILGGPHAAEQRYDGEFFKKFRNQNIVLSARTYARESNVQALDILFTFHGCELLQHRLAILYNFPETTSPHEYTMLLPEASLDERGNLRLIPWDEQQHRDRDWCEQPACRSVVEPDAPDEDKFLYEEQPELLRFRTADPPVDLLTDWYLKRAEDIDSCSRQVDCSLSLVRLGREREIPGLEVLGDDLVTLETLVYETSCELSLTLRDLQQLKDIDKLRLLMKNSPEERYVKNAYQWMVPFLHRCESHKTGSANALLREYLVTLSKEDLTLPLKIFQHSKPDATAHTVYFIPQWKSISDVHSSLAAKRNRVVALAAISTRT
;
A
#
# COMPACT_ATOMS: atom_id res chain seq x y z
N MET A 1 -44.60 20.69 -22.47
CA MET A 1 -43.13 20.76 -22.63
C MET A 1 -42.40 21.23 -21.35
N ALA A 2 -43.07 21.55 -20.23
CA ALA A 2 -42.42 21.87 -18.94
C ALA A 2 -42.92 20.98 -17.78
N GLY A 3 -43.49 19.81 -18.11
CA GLY A 3 -43.97 18.82 -17.13
C GLY A 3 -43.13 17.54 -17.09
N ASP A 4 -42.29 17.30 -18.10
CA ASP A 4 -41.47 16.08 -18.21
C ASP A 4 -40.10 16.21 -17.53
N SER A 5 -39.66 17.43 -17.17
CA SER A 5 -38.34 17.66 -16.57
C SER A 5 -38.31 17.59 -15.05
N VAL A 6 -39.46 17.44 -14.38
CA VAL A 6 -39.55 17.38 -12.90
C VAL A 6 -39.68 15.93 -12.40
N LEU A 7 -39.87 14.96 -13.29
CA LEU A 7 -39.98 13.53 -12.93
C LEU A 7 -38.71 12.72 -13.23
N GLU A 8 -37.74 13.26 -13.99
CA GLU A 8 -36.41 12.64 -14.13
C GLU A 8 -35.57 12.73 -12.84
N SER A 9 -35.97 13.54 -11.86
CA SER A 9 -35.24 13.76 -10.61
C SER A 9 -35.45 12.69 -9.53
N GLU A 10 -36.29 11.68 -9.76
CA GLU A 10 -36.59 10.65 -8.73
C GLU A 10 -35.84 9.31 -8.93
N GLU A 11 -35.16 9.08 -10.07
CA GLU A 11 -34.43 7.83 -10.32
C GLU A 11 -32.92 8.01 -10.05
N GLU A 12 -32.57 8.08 -8.76
CA GLU A 12 -31.17 8.08 -8.30
C GLU A 12 -30.47 6.76 -8.65
N ASN A 13 -29.19 6.87 -9.05
CA ASN A 13 -28.37 5.68 -9.30
C ASN A 13 -28.05 4.99 -7.97
N ILE A 14 -28.07 3.67 -7.98
CA ILE A 14 -27.66 2.85 -6.84
C ILE A 14 -26.13 2.79 -6.84
N LEU A 15 -25.51 3.30 -5.78
CA LEU A 15 -24.11 2.97 -5.48
C LEU A 15 -24.06 1.55 -4.92
N TYR A 16 -23.14 0.74 -5.42
CA TYR A 16 -23.03 -0.65 -5.03
C TYR A 16 -21.58 -1.12 -5.01
N ASP A 17 -21.37 -2.23 -4.30
CA ASP A 17 -20.14 -3.01 -4.32
C ASP A 17 -20.41 -4.42 -4.82
N LEU A 18 -19.42 -4.98 -5.52
CA LEU A 18 -19.40 -6.36 -5.99
C LEU A 18 -18.41 -7.15 -5.12
N LEU A 19 -18.90 -8.17 -4.42
CA LEU A 19 -18.10 -8.97 -3.50
C LEU A 19 -18.14 -10.44 -3.94
N ILE A 20 -16.99 -11.11 -3.99
CA ILE A 20 -16.92 -12.56 -4.19
C ILE A 20 -17.02 -13.22 -2.82
N ASN A 21 -18.17 -13.83 -2.53
CA ASN A 21 -18.48 -14.44 -1.24
C ASN A 21 -17.83 -15.81 -1.08
N THR A 22 -17.84 -16.61 -2.14
CA THR A 22 -17.33 -17.98 -2.11
C THR A 22 -16.91 -18.42 -3.51
N GLU A 23 -15.75 -19.03 -3.61
CA GLU A 23 -15.27 -19.70 -4.82
C GLU A 23 -15.13 -21.19 -4.54
N TRP A 24 -15.73 -22.01 -5.41
CA TRP A 24 -15.66 -23.47 -5.30
C TRP A 24 -14.47 -24.02 -6.08
N PRO A 25 -13.92 -25.18 -5.66
CA PRO A 25 -12.82 -25.81 -6.38
C PRO A 25 -13.22 -26.16 -7.84
N PRO A 26 -12.26 -26.10 -8.77
CA PRO A 26 -12.51 -26.33 -10.20
C PRO A 26 -13.05 -27.75 -10.47
N GLU A 27 -14.19 -27.84 -11.16
CA GLU A 27 -14.75 -29.11 -11.62
C GLU A 27 -14.30 -29.42 -13.04
N THR A 28 -13.88 -30.66 -13.29
CA THR A 28 -13.52 -31.12 -14.64
C THR A 28 -14.68 -31.85 -15.29
N ASP A 29 -15.07 -31.39 -16.47
CA ASP A 29 -16.13 -32.00 -17.27
C ASP A 29 -15.58 -32.38 -18.65
N THR A 30 -16.14 -33.44 -19.24
CA THR A 30 -15.75 -33.92 -20.56
C THR A 30 -16.79 -33.52 -21.59
N GLN A 31 -16.49 -32.48 -22.37
CA GLN A 31 -17.37 -32.05 -23.44
C GLN A 31 -17.23 -32.99 -24.64
N LEU A 32 -18.29 -33.75 -24.92
CA LEU A 32 -18.43 -34.49 -26.18
C LEU A 32 -18.56 -33.48 -27.32
N ARG A 33 -17.72 -33.61 -28.36
CA ARG A 33 -17.78 -32.72 -29.53
C ARG A 33 -19.02 -33.10 -30.35
N GLY A 34 -20.16 -32.50 -30.04
CA GLY A 34 -21.37 -32.58 -30.86
C GLY A 34 -21.04 -32.10 -32.28
N ASN A 35 -21.55 -32.81 -33.30
CA ASN A 35 -21.52 -32.30 -34.66
C ASN A 35 -22.31 -30.99 -34.66
N LYS A 36 -21.62 -29.84 -34.68
CA LYS A 36 -22.22 -28.55 -35.01
C LYS A 36 -23.09 -28.78 -36.25
N GLU A 37 -24.39 -28.49 -36.17
CA GLU A 37 -25.21 -28.24 -37.34
C GLU A 37 -24.53 -27.09 -38.09
N ARG A 38 -23.69 -27.47 -39.06
CA ARG A 38 -23.07 -26.51 -39.97
C ARG A 38 -24.22 -25.96 -40.80
N SER A 39 -24.43 -24.65 -40.70
CA SER A 39 -25.18 -23.86 -41.67
C SER A 39 -24.87 -24.37 -43.07
N SER A 40 -25.80 -25.15 -43.62
CA SER A 40 -25.60 -25.82 -44.89
C SER A 40 -25.66 -24.78 -45.99
N SER A 41 -24.54 -24.55 -46.68
CA SER A 41 -24.52 -23.81 -47.92
C SER A 41 -25.52 -24.42 -48.92
N VAL A 42 -26.16 -23.55 -49.69
CA VAL A 42 -27.29 -23.82 -50.60
C VAL A 42 -27.03 -24.97 -51.59
N ILE A 43 -25.76 -25.28 -51.86
CA ILE A 43 -25.33 -26.30 -52.83
C ILE A 43 -25.53 -27.73 -52.27
N ALA A 44 -25.43 -27.95 -50.95
CA ALA A 44 -25.60 -29.28 -50.36
C ALA A 44 -27.06 -29.76 -50.29
N LYS A 45 -28.03 -28.82 -50.37
CA LYS A 45 -29.48 -29.12 -50.33
C LYS A 45 -30.00 -29.77 -51.62
N ALA A 46 -29.33 -29.58 -52.76
CA ALA A 46 -29.84 -30.02 -54.06
C ALA A 46 -29.63 -31.52 -54.35
N VAL A 47 -28.60 -32.15 -53.76
CA VAL A 47 -28.16 -33.50 -54.19
C VAL A 47 -28.46 -34.59 -53.16
N THR A 48 -28.73 -34.26 -51.89
CA THR A 48 -28.94 -35.26 -50.81
C THR A 48 -30.29 -35.16 -50.09
N GLY A 49 -31.22 -34.36 -50.64
CA GLY A 49 -32.52 -34.05 -50.01
C GLY A 49 -33.40 -35.26 -49.69
N PRO A 50 -33.61 -36.23 -50.60
CA PRO A 50 -34.55 -37.33 -50.32
C PRO A 50 -33.96 -38.41 -49.39
N PHE A 51 -32.67 -38.71 -49.52
CA PHE A 51 -32.04 -39.82 -48.77
C PHE A 51 -31.62 -39.44 -47.34
N ARG A 52 -31.29 -38.16 -47.08
CA ARG A 52 -31.05 -37.71 -45.69
C ARG A 52 -32.33 -37.63 -44.87
N PHE A 53 -33.48 -37.36 -45.47
CA PHE A 53 -34.76 -37.37 -44.74
C PHE A 53 -35.11 -38.77 -44.21
N ILE A 54 -34.80 -39.83 -44.97
CA ILE A 54 -35.10 -41.22 -44.58
C ILE A 54 -34.05 -41.76 -43.59
N LEU A 55 -32.77 -41.45 -43.78
CA LEU A 55 -31.70 -41.89 -42.85
C LEU A 55 -31.67 -41.09 -41.53
N HIS A 56 -32.13 -39.84 -41.51
CA HIS A 56 -32.25 -39.07 -40.27
C HIS A 56 -33.40 -39.59 -39.39
N TYR A 57 -34.45 -40.16 -40.00
CA TYR A 57 -35.57 -40.82 -39.28
C TYR A 57 -35.21 -42.21 -38.70
N LEU A 58 -34.16 -42.87 -39.21
CA LEU A 58 -33.80 -44.24 -38.82
C LEU A 58 -32.66 -44.33 -37.79
N TRP A 59 -31.84 -43.28 -37.62
CA TRP A 59 -30.65 -43.33 -36.75
C TRP A 59 -30.63 -42.33 -35.59
N TYR A 60 -31.56 -41.39 -35.59
CA TYR A 60 -32.02 -40.73 -34.37
C TYR A 60 -33.51 -40.99 -34.31
N SER A 61 -33.96 -41.84 -33.38
CA SER A 61 -35.25 -41.60 -32.77
C SER A 61 -35.04 -40.37 -31.89
N PRO A 62 -35.51 -39.15 -32.24
CA PRO A 62 -35.86 -38.24 -31.18
C PRO A 62 -36.98 -38.98 -30.44
N SER A 63 -36.75 -39.40 -29.21
CA SER A 63 -37.86 -39.47 -28.27
C SER A 63 -38.55 -38.12 -28.43
N SER A 64 -39.73 -38.11 -29.04
CA SER A 64 -40.49 -36.91 -29.34
C SER A 64 -40.85 -36.28 -28.00
N SER A 65 -39.95 -35.47 -27.45
CA SER A 65 -40.21 -34.70 -26.24
C SER A 65 -41.42 -33.84 -26.56
N SER A 66 -42.48 -33.97 -25.77
CA SER A 66 -43.74 -33.23 -25.98
C SER A 66 -43.60 -31.72 -25.78
N LEU A 67 -42.40 -31.27 -25.38
CA LEU A 67 -42.08 -29.93 -24.95
C LEU A 67 -41.72 -28.99 -26.11
N PRO A 68 -41.93 -27.68 -25.94
CA PRO A 68 -41.61 -26.68 -26.97
C PRO A 68 -40.10 -26.60 -27.24
N PRO A 69 -39.64 -26.55 -28.52
CA PRO A 69 -38.22 -26.42 -28.85
C PRO A 69 -37.56 -25.16 -28.27
N GLY A 70 -38.29 -24.03 -28.20
CA GLY A 70 -37.83 -22.78 -27.61
C GLY A 70 -37.46 -22.91 -26.13
N LEU A 71 -38.25 -23.68 -25.37
CA LEU A 71 -37.98 -23.99 -23.96
C LEU A 71 -36.68 -24.77 -23.82
N VAL A 72 -36.53 -25.88 -24.56
CA VAL A 72 -35.33 -26.75 -24.50
C VAL A 72 -34.07 -25.96 -24.87
N ARG A 73 -34.16 -25.06 -25.86
CA ARG A 73 -33.06 -24.19 -26.29
C ARG A 73 -32.61 -23.20 -25.21
N LEU A 74 -33.53 -22.69 -24.37
CA LEU A 74 -33.18 -21.75 -23.29
C LEU A 74 -32.74 -22.47 -22.02
N VAL A 75 -33.39 -23.58 -21.65
CA VAL A 75 -32.97 -24.42 -20.50
C VAL A 75 -31.54 -24.94 -20.70
N SER A 76 -31.17 -25.34 -21.91
CA SER A 76 -29.80 -25.82 -22.22
C SER A 76 -28.71 -24.75 -22.15
N LYS A 77 -29.06 -23.47 -22.04
CA LYS A 77 -28.11 -22.36 -21.86
C LYS A 77 -27.86 -22.00 -20.39
N GLN A 78 -28.66 -22.51 -19.45
CA GLN A 78 -28.46 -22.26 -18.03
C GLN A 78 -27.19 -22.95 -17.51
N ILE A 79 -26.66 -22.49 -16.39
CA ILE A 79 -25.59 -23.21 -15.68
C ILE A 79 -26.13 -24.49 -15.01
N ASN A 80 -25.26 -25.48 -14.79
CA ASN A 80 -25.66 -26.75 -14.17
C ASN A 80 -26.14 -26.60 -12.72
N TRP A 81 -25.50 -25.69 -11.98
CA TRP A 81 -25.76 -25.48 -10.56
C TRP A 81 -26.93 -24.53 -10.38
N GLN A 82 -27.69 -24.71 -9.29
CA GLN A 82 -28.84 -23.88 -8.97
C GLN A 82 -28.70 -23.15 -7.65
N LEU A 83 -29.20 -21.91 -7.62
CA LEU A 83 -29.17 -21.04 -6.46
C LEU A 83 -30.59 -20.65 -6.02
N VAL A 84 -30.97 -20.93 -4.77
CA VAL A 84 -32.26 -20.50 -4.21
C VAL A 84 -32.10 -19.95 -2.80
N LEU A 85 -32.42 -18.66 -2.63
CA LEU A 85 -32.47 -17.98 -1.34
C LEU A 85 -33.81 -18.27 -0.64
N ALA A 86 -33.77 -18.51 0.67
CA ALA A 86 -34.97 -18.66 1.48
C ALA A 86 -35.73 -17.33 1.61
N SER A 87 -37.04 -17.38 1.85
CA SER A 87 -37.90 -16.19 1.94
C SER A 87 -37.50 -15.20 3.04
N ASN A 88 -36.80 -15.68 4.07
CA ASN A 88 -36.28 -14.87 5.17
C ASN A 88 -34.89 -14.25 4.90
N GLY A 89 -34.28 -14.51 3.73
CA GLY A 89 -32.95 -14.03 3.33
C GLY A 89 -31.76 -14.62 4.11
N LYS A 90 -32.01 -15.48 5.11
CA LYS A 90 -30.97 -15.97 6.04
C LYS A 90 -30.30 -17.26 5.59
N LEU A 91 -30.94 -18.01 4.70
CA LEU A 91 -30.51 -19.33 4.26
C LEU A 91 -30.42 -19.38 2.74
N LEU A 92 -29.38 -20.05 2.24
CA LEU A 92 -29.14 -20.22 0.82
C LEU A 92 -28.93 -21.70 0.50
N ALA A 93 -29.71 -22.23 -0.46
CA ALA A 93 -29.48 -23.55 -1.02
C ALA A 93 -28.69 -23.43 -2.32
N VAL A 94 -27.55 -24.12 -2.38
CA VAL A 94 -26.72 -24.24 -3.58
C VAL A 94 -26.74 -25.70 -4.02
N VAL A 95 -27.33 -25.98 -5.18
CA VAL A 95 -27.36 -27.32 -5.77
C VAL A 95 -26.18 -27.49 -6.69
N GLN A 96 -25.32 -28.44 -6.34
CA GLN A 96 -24.18 -28.88 -7.14
C GLN A 96 -24.52 -30.15 -7.91
N ASP A 97 -23.53 -30.76 -8.58
CA ASP A 97 -23.74 -31.97 -9.39
C ASP A 97 -24.23 -33.18 -8.60
N GLN A 98 -23.74 -33.36 -7.36
CA GLN A 98 -24.01 -34.53 -6.51
C GLN A 98 -24.38 -34.18 -5.05
N CYS A 99 -24.53 -32.90 -4.73
CA CYS A 99 -24.95 -32.50 -3.38
C CYS A 99 -25.71 -31.18 -3.40
N VAL A 100 -26.43 -30.91 -2.31
CA VAL A 100 -27.09 -29.64 -2.04
C VAL A 100 -26.51 -29.08 -0.75
N GLU A 101 -25.93 -27.89 -0.81
CA GLU A 101 -25.31 -27.23 0.32
C GLU A 101 -26.23 -26.12 0.84
N ILE A 102 -26.54 -26.15 2.15
CA ILE A 102 -27.32 -25.14 2.85
C ILE A 102 -26.35 -24.21 3.58
N ARG A 103 -26.38 -22.92 3.26
CA ARG A 103 -25.47 -21.89 3.76
C ARG A 103 -26.20 -20.81 4.56
N SER A 104 -25.47 -20.21 5.51
CA SER A 104 -25.97 -19.15 6.40
C SER A 104 -25.55 -17.76 5.97
N ALA A 105 -26.46 -16.79 6.00
CA ALA A 105 -26.16 -15.37 5.74
C ALA A 105 -25.27 -14.71 6.80
N ARG A 106 -25.05 -15.34 7.98
CA ARG A 106 -24.28 -14.74 9.10
C ARG A 106 -22.84 -14.34 8.75
N ASP A 107 -22.25 -15.04 7.79
CA ASP A 107 -20.87 -14.86 7.36
C ASP A 107 -20.85 -14.75 5.84
N ASP A 108 -21.74 -13.91 5.29
CA ASP A 108 -21.84 -13.67 3.85
C ASP A 108 -21.98 -14.95 3.00
N PHE A 109 -22.68 -15.95 3.53
CA PHE A 109 -22.87 -17.28 2.95
C PHE A 109 -21.61 -18.15 2.86
N GLY A 110 -20.51 -17.79 3.52
CA GLY A 110 -19.31 -18.64 3.64
C GLY A 110 -19.52 -19.88 4.50
N SER A 111 -20.37 -19.80 5.54
CA SER A 111 -20.59 -20.90 6.50
C SER A 111 -21.64 -21.91 6.04
N LEU A 112 -21.26 -23.20 6.05
CA LEU A 112 -22.11 -24.35 5.74
C LEU A 112 -22.91 -24.80 6.98
N ILE A 113 -24.23 -24.87 6.88
CA ILE A 113 -25.13 -25.40 7.93
C ILE A 113 -25.36 -26.90 7.74
N GLY A 114 -25.62 -27.31 6.50
CA GLY A 114 -25.99 -28.68 6.17
C GLY A 114 -25.62 -29.04 4.74
N LYS A 115 -25.39 -30.33 4.48
CA LYS A 115 -25.03 -30.84 3.15
C LYS A 115 -25.80 -32.12 2.85
N CYS A 116 -26.70 -32.05 1.89
CA CYS A 116 -27.51 -33.17 1.41
C CYS A 116 -26.77 -33.87 0.27
N GLN A 117 -26.64 -35.19 0.30
CA GLN A 117 -26.12 -35.95 -0.84
C GLN A 117 -27.26 -36.25 -1.82
N VAL A 118 -27.02 -36.02 -3.12
CA VAL A 118 -28.00 -36.33 -4.17
C VAL A 118 -27.36 -37.14 -5.30
N PRO A 119 -28.08 -38.05 -5.95
CA PRO A 119 -27.55 -38.78 -7.10
C PRO A 119 -27.16 -37.85 -8.25
N LYS A 120 -26.14 -38.24 -9.02
CA LYS A 120 -25.74 -37.51 -10.23
C LYS A 120 -26.87 -37.59 -11.26
N ASP A 121 -27.54 -36.47 -11.46
CA ASP A 121 -28.64 -36.37 -12.41
C ASP A 121 -28.12 -36.17 -13.85
N PRO A 122 -28.65 -36.93 -14.85
CA PRO A 122 -28.22 -36.86 -16.25
C PRO A 122 -28.40 -35.48 -16.91
N SER A 123 -29.33 -34.67 -16.42
CA SER A 123 -29.73 -33.42 -17.07
C SER A 123 -29.97 -32.30 -16.03
N PRO A 124 -28.88 -31.73 -15.46
CA PRO A 124 -28.96 -30.85 -14.29
C PRO A 124 -29.77 -29.55 -14.51
N HIS A 125 -29.85 -29.07 -15.75
CA HIS A 125 -30.61 -27.87 -16.12
C HIS A 125 -32.12 -27.96 -15.79
N TRP A 126 -32.66 -29.18 -15.63
CA TRP A 126 -34.09 -29.42 -15.38
C TRP A 126 -34.43 -29.62 -13.90
N ARG A 127 -33.44 -29.47 -13.00
CA ARG A 127 -33.66 -29.56 -11.56
C ARG A 127 -34.52 -28.40 -11.08
N ARG A 128 -35.17 -28.56 -9.93
CA ARG A 128 -35.85 -27.47 -9.22
C ARG A 128 -35.63 -27.63 -7.73
N VAL A 129 -35.66 -26.50 -7.04
CA VAL A 129 -35.49 -26.42 -5.59
C VAL A 129 -36.47 -25.40 -5.04
N ALA A 130 -37.06 -25.70 -3.89
CA ALA A 130 -37.94 -24.78 -3.19
C ALA A 130 -37.80 -24.92 -1.68
N TRP A 131 -37.77 -23.79 -1.00
CA TRP A 131 -37.87 -23.71 0.46
C TRP A 131 -39.33 -23.75 0.89
N SER A 132 -39.60 -24.36 2.05
CA SER A 132 -40.87 -24.17 2.74
C SER A 132 -41.04 -22.74 3.25
N HIS A 133 -42.29 -22.34 3.50
CA HIS A 133 -42.60 -20.98 3.96
C HIS A 133 -41.91 -20.60 5.28
N ASP A 134 -41.81 -21.56 6.19
CA ASP A 134 -41.12 -21.45 7.49
C ASP A 134 -39.59 -21.65 7.39
N CYS A 135 -39.07 -21.89 6.18
CA CYS A 135 -37.67 -22.14 5.89
C CYS A 135 -37.09 -23.37 6.64
N THR A 136 -37.91 -24.36 7.02
CA THR A 136 -37.43 -25.56 7.74
C THR A 136 -37.19 -26.77 6.83
N LEU A 137 -37.84 -26.80 5.66
CA LEU A 137 -37.74 -27.87 4.68
C LEU A 137 -37.19 -27.35 3.36
N LEU A 138 -36.44 -28.22 2.70
CA LEU A 138 -35.92 -28.00 1.35
C LEU A 138 -36.39 -29.14 0.45
N ALA A 139 -37.20 -28.83 -0.56
CA ALA A 139 -37.55 -29.80 -1.60
C ALA A 139 -36.61 -29.65 -2.80
N TYR A 140 -36.14 -30.78 -3.32
CA TYR A 140 -35.30 -30.90 -4.50
C TYR A 140 -35.94 -31.88 -5.49
N THR A 141 -35.98 -31.52 -6.77
CA THR A 141 -36.40 -32.44 -7.83
C THR A 141 -35.31 -32.64 -8.86
N ASP A 142 -35.08 -33.90 -9.25
CA ASP A 142 -34.20 -34.22 -10.38
C ASP A 142 -34.95 -34.16 -11.72
N SER A 143 -34.19 -34.22 -12.83
CA SER A 143 -34.76 -34.20 -14.18
C SER A 143 -35.67 -35.40 -14.52
N THR A 144 -35.66 -36.45 -13.70
CA THR A 144 -36.52 -37.63 -13.89
C THR A 144 -37.90 -37.46 -13.26
N GLY A 145 -38.10 -36.42 -12.47
CA GLY A 145 -39.33 -36.12 -11.73
C GLY A 145 -39.38 -36.69 -10.31
N THR A 146 -38.26 -37.19 -9.78
CA THR A 146 -38.18 -37.65 -8.38
C THR A 146 -38.04 -36.46 -7.46
N VAL A 147 -38.84 -36.41 -6.39
CA VAL A 147 -38.79 -35.33 -5.38
C VAL A 147 -38.18 -35.86 -4.09
N ARG A 148 -37.18 -35.17 -3.57
CA ARG A 148 -36.56 -35.43 -2.25
C ARG A 148 -36.80 -34.24 -1.35
N VAL A 149 -37.15 -34.49 -0.09
CA VAL A 149 -37.34 -33.44 0.90
C VAL A 149 -36.31 -33.61 2.00
N PHE A 150 -35.60 -32.52 2.31
CA PHE A 150 -34.55 -32.46 3.32
C PHE A 150 -34.94 -31.54 4.47
N ASP A 151 -34.38 -31.80 5.65
CA ASP A 151 -34.39 -30.85 6.76
C ASP A 151 -33.27 -29.80 6.63
N LEU A 152 -33.25 -28.84 7.56
CA LEU A 152 -32.21 -27.81 7.64
C LEU A 152 -30.78 -28.34 7.86
N MET A 153 -30.64 -29.50 8.49
CA MET A 153 -29.34 -30.13 8.76
C MET A 153 -28.81 -30.90 7.54
N GLY A 154 -29.63 -31.07 6.51
CA GLY A 154 -29.33 -31.77 5.27
C GLY A 154 -29.67 -33.27 5.30
N SER A 155 -30.46 -33.71 6.28
CA SER A 155 -30.96 -35.08 6.37
C SER A 155 -32.10 -35.30 5.38
N GLU A 156 -32.04 -36.38 4.60
CA GLU A 156 -33.16 -36.78 3.73
C GLU A 156 -34.31 -37.31 4.58
N LEU A 157 -35.47 -36.64 4.54
CA LEU A 157 -36.65 -37.03 5.30
C LEU A 157 -37.43 -38.13 4.57
N PHE A 158 -37.70 -37.95 3.28
CA PHE A 158 -38.38 -38.93 2.43
C PHE A 158 -38.23 -38.60 0.95
N LEU A 159 -38.55 -39.59 0.10
CA LEU A 159 -38.49 -39.53 -1.35
C LEU A 159 -39.86 -39.85 -1.96
N ILE A 160 -40.31 -39.00 -2.88
CA ILE A 160 -41.54 -39.17 -3.67
C ILE A 160 -41.14 -39.60 -5.08
N PRO A 161 -41.43 -40.85 -5.49
CA PRO A 161 -41.08 -41.35 -6.82
C PRO A 161 -41.96 -40.74 -7.91
N PRO A 162 -41.45 -40.62 -9.16
CA PRO A 162 -42.24 -40.14 -10.29
C PRO A 162 -43.34 -41.16 -10.67
N ALA A 163 -44.45 -40.66 -11.23
CA ALA A 163 -45.56 -41.51 -11.64
C ALA A 163 -45.24 -42.41 -12.86
N ALA A 164 -44.39 -41.91 -13.76
CA ALA A 164 -43.77 -42.63 -14.87
C ALA A 164 -42.53 -41.82 -15.31
N SER A 165 -41.46 -42.46 -15.78
CA SER A 165 -40.28 -41.75 -16.26
C SER A 165 -39.63 -42.55 -17.39
N PHE A 166 -39.40 -41.90 -18.53
CA PHE A 166 -38.69 -42.48 -19.67
C PHE A 166 -37.39 -41.72 -19.89
N PRO A 167 -36.25 -42.41 -20.09
CA PRO A 167 -34.99 -41.75 -20.39
C PRO A 167 -35.11 -40.82 -21.61
N GLY A 168 -34.83 -39.54 -21.43
CA GLY A 168 -34.88 -38.52 -22.49
C GLY A 168 -36.23 -37.82 -22.67
N ASP A 169 -37.27 -38.16 -21.90
CA ASP A 169 -38.52 -37.40 -21.86
C ASP A 169 -38.58 -36.50 -20.61
N PHE A 170 -38.40 -35.20 -20.81
CA PHE A 170 -38.41 -34.20 -19.73
C PHE A 170 -39.82 -33.75 -19.30
N SER A 171 -40.88 -34.33 -19.88
CA SER A 171 -42.27 -33.98 -19.54
C SER A 171 -42.62 -34.26 -18.07
N TYR A 172 -41.89 -35.18 -17.42
CA TYR A 172 -42.07 -35.53 -16.00
C TYR A 172 -41.20 -34.70 -15.05
N ALA A 173 -40.23 -33.92 -15.56
CA ALA A 173 -39.47 -32.98 -14.74
C ALA A 173 -40.39 -31.90 -14.15
N ALA A 174 -40.00 -31.30 -13.04
CA ALA A 174 -40.81 -30.28 -12.37
C ALA A 174 -40.70 -28.93 -13.09
N ALA A 175 -41.82 -28.40 -13.57
CA ALA A 175 -41.97 -27.03 -14.02
C ALA A 175 -42.23 -26.05 -12.85
N GLY A 176 -42.84 -26.54 -11.77
CA GLY A 176 -43.07 -25.79 -10.53
C GLY A 176 -42.99 -26.70 -9.32
N LEU A 177 -42.30 -26.23 -8.29
CA LEU A 177 -42.16 -26.88 -6.99
C LEU A 177 -42.49 -25.83 -5.93
N ILE A 178 -43.62 -25.99 -5.23
CA ILE A 178 -44.19 -24.90 -4.42
C ILE A 178 -44.67 -25.47 -3.09
N PHE A 179 -44.19 -24.89 -1.99
CA PHE A 179 -44.75 -25.14 -0.66
C PHE A 179 -45.87 -24.15 -0.34
N LEU A 180 -46.96 -24.67 0.19
CA LEU A 180 -48.11 -23.94 0.73
C LEU A 180 -48.19 -24.18 2.24
N GLU A 181 -48.65 -23.16 2.95
CA GLU A 181 -48.96 -23.28 4.38
C GLU A 181 -50.20 -24.16 4.56
N TYR A 182 -50.09 -25.18 5.41
CA TYR A 182 -51.20 -26.07 5.72
C TYR A 182 -51.57 -25.96 7.21
N THR A 183 -52.72 -25.36 7.48
CA THR A 183 -53.19 -25.09 8.86
C THR A 183 -54.40 -25.92 9.27
N ALA A 184 -54.88 -26.82 8.40
CA ALA A 184 -56.13 -27.56 8.63
C ALA A 184 -55.97 -28.76 9.59
N SER A 185 -54.75 -29.26 9.82
CA SER A 185 -54.46 -30.32 10.80
C SER A 185 -53.08 -30.14 11.39
N ALA A 186 -52.93 -30.41 12.69
CA ALA A 186 -51.64 -30.39 13.38
C ALA A 186 -50.69 -31.54 12.98
N GLN A 187 -51.20 -32.57 12.28
CA GLN A 187 -50.39 -33.69 11.80
C GLN A 187 -49.46 -33.30 10.64
N TRP A 188 -49.91 -32.37 9.79
CA TRP A 188 -49.23 -31.99 8.55
C TRP A 188 -48.61 -30.61 8.72
N SER A 189 -47.34 -30.48 8.36
CA SER A 189 -46.55 -29.27 8.53
C SER A 189 -46.66 -28.33 7.33
N ALA A 190 -46.77 -28.88 6.13
CA ALA A 190 -46.90 -28.12 4.88
C ALA A 190 -47.62 -28.92 3.79
N GLU A 191 -48.12 -28.24 2.78
CA GLU A 191 -48.62 -28.83 1.54
C GLU A 191 -47.62 -28.53 0.40
N LEU A 192 -47.12 -29.56 -0.27
CA LEU A 192 -46.16 -29.47 -1.38
C LEU A 192 -46.88 -29.74 -2.70
N LEU A 193 -46.89 -28.74 -3.59
CA LEU A 193 -47.35 -28.88 -4.96
C LEU A 193 -46.18 -29.22 -5.89
N VAL A 194 -46.34 -30.31 -6.63
CA VAL A 194 -45.41 -30.74 -7.68
C VAL A 194 -46.12 -30.64 -9.02
N ILE A 195 -45.65 -29.72 -9.88
CA ILE A 195 -46.22 -29.45 -11.20
C ILE A 195 -45.19 -29.84 -12.25
N THR A 196 -45.53 -30.77 -13.15
CA THR A 196 -44.62 -31.25 -14.20
C THR A 196 -44.74 -30.43 -15.48
N TYR A 197 -43.70 -30.45 -16.32
CA TYR A 197 -43.74 -29.80 -17.64
C TYR A 197 -44.84 -30.38 -18.55
N GLY A 198 -45.22 -31.64 -18.38
CA GLY A 198 -46.35 -32.28 -19.07
C GLY A 198 -47.73 -31.77 -18.63
N GLY A 199 -47.79 -30.88 -17.63
CA GLY A 199 -49.02 -30.26 -17.16
C GLY A 199 -49.76 -31.03 -16.07
N HIS A 200 -49.11 -31.97 -15.39
CA HIS A 200 -49.69 -32.69 -14.26
C HIS A 200 -49.34 -32.03 -12.93
N LEU A 201 -50.32 -31.77 -12.09
CA LEU A 201 -50.16 -31.28 -10.72
C LEU A 201 -50.53 -32.38 -9.74
N LYS A 202 -49.66 -32.62 -8.75
CA LYS A 202 -49.96 -33.43 -7.58
C LYS A 202 -49.70 -32.62 -6.31
N SER A 203 -50.64 -32.67 -5.38
CA SER A 203 -50.51 -32.08 -4.05
C SER A 203 -50.18 -33.17 -3.02
N TYR A 204 -49.19 -32.91 -2.18
CA TYR A 204 -48.73 -33.79 -1.11
C TYR A 204 -48.77 -33.06 0.23
N LEU A 205 -49.40 -33.66 1.23
CA LEU A 205 -49.28 -33.21 2.61
C LEU A 205 -48.02 -33.82 3.22
N VAL A 206 -47.20 -32.99 3.85
CA VAL A 206 -45.86 -33.35 4.36
C VAL A 206 -45.81 -33.13 5.87
N SER A 207 -45.26 -34.10 6.63
CA SER A 207 -45.08 -34.01 8.08
C SER A 207 -43.61 -34.15 8.48
N VAL A 208 -43.14 -33.24 9.34
CA VAL A 208 -41.73 -33.16 9.83
C VAL A 208 -41.58 -33.69 11.27
N GLY A 209 -42.68 -34.14 11.90
CA GLY A 209 -42.69 -34.61 13.27
C GLY A 209 -42.24 -36.07 13.45
N THR A 210 -42.83 -36.76 14.44
CA THR A 210 -42.48 -38.14 14.84
C THR A 210 -42.72 -39.20 13.75
N THR A 211 -43.48 -38.90 12.71
CA THR A 211 -43.86 -39.83 11.65
C THR A 211 -43.50 -39.27 10.28
N GLN A 212 -42.22 -38.91 10.05
CA GLN A 212 -41.68 -38.42 8.76
C GLN A 212 -42.34 -39.13 7.57
N SER A 213 -43.36 -38.51 6.98
CA SER A 213 -44.22 -39.15 6.00
C SER A 213 -44.90 -38.11 5.13
N PHE A 214 -45.39 -38.58 3.98
CA PHE A 214 -46.15 -37.78 3.03
C PHE A 214 -47.44 -38.52 2.66
N GLN A 215 -48.49 -37.76 2.33
CA GLN A 215 -49.75 -38.28 1.81
C GLN A 215 -50.18 -37.49 0.58
N GLU A 216 -50.52 -38.19 -0.52
CA GLU A 216 -51.13 -37.53 -1.69
C GLU A 216 -52.52 -37.01 -1.34
N SER A 217 -52.75 -35.70 -1.51
CA SER A 217 -54.03 -35.04 -1.24
C SER A 217 -54.96 -35.12 -2.45
N HIS A 218 -54.50 -34.60 -3.59
CA HIS A 218 -55.27 -34.57 -4.83
C HIS A 218 -54.34 -34.41 -6.05
N SER A 219 -54.88 -34.71 -7.23
CA SER A 219 -54.20 -34.51 -8.51
C SER A 219 -55.06 -33.71 -9.48
N PHE A 220 -54.41 -32.94 -10.35
CA PHE A 220 -55.03 -32.10 -11.37
C PHE A 220 -54.23 -32.12 -12.67
N SER A 221 -54.87 -31.91 -13.82
CA SER A 221 -54.19 -31.86 -15.11
C SER A 221 -54.55 -30.59 -15.87
N PHE A 222 -53.52 -29.82 -16.21
CA PHE A 222 -53.58 -28.64 -17.05
C PHE A 222 -53.47 -28.95 -18.54
N ALA A 223 -53.18 -30.19 -18.93
CA ALA A 223 -53.06 -30.61 -20.33
C ALA A 223 -54.22 -30.18 -21.25
N PRO A 224 -55.50 -30.12 -20.80
CA PRO A 224 -56.60 -29.61 -21.62
C PRO A 224 -56.48 -28.12 -21.98
N HIS A 225 -55.77 -27.34 -21.17
CA HIS A 225 -55.55 -25.90 -21.34
C HIS A 225 -54.21 -25.59 -22.01
N TYR A 226 -53.20 -26.43 -21.77
CA TYR A 226 -51.85 -26.32 -22.32
C TYR A 226 -51.50 -27.56 -23.15
N SER A 227 -51.79 -27.51 -24.45
CA SER A 227 -51.56 -28.63 -25.37
C SER A 227 -50.09 -28.99 -25.60
N HIS A 228 -49.17 -28.08 -25.27
CA HIS A 228 -47.72 -28.23 -25.41
C HIS A 228 -47.00 -28.27 -24.05
N GLY A 229 -47.75 -28.52 -22.97
CA GLY A 229 -47.20 -28.52 -21.61
C GLY A 229 -47.10 -27.14 -20.96
N ILE A 230 -46.77 -27.16 -19.67
CA ILE A 230 -46.51 -25.99 -18.84
C ILE A 230 -45.01 -25.73 -18.81
N THR A 231 -44.61 -24.46 -18.75
CA THR A 231 -43.20 -24.06 -18.72
C THR A 231 -42.75 -23.59 -17.34
N THR A 232 -43.63 -22.93 -16.60
CA THR A 232 -43.34 -22.39 -15.26
C THR A 232 -44.63 -22.21 -14.47
N ALA A 233 -44.56 -22.35 -13.15
CA ALA A 233 -45.70 -22.10 -12.26
C ALA A 233 -45.22 -21.43 -10.95
N ILE A 234 -45.97 -20.43 -10.49
CA ILE A 234 -45.69 -19.67 -9.26
C ILE A 234 -46.98 -19.48 -8.48
N TYR A 235 -46.89 -19.50 -7.15
CA TYR A 235 -48.03 -19.26 -6.28
C TYR A 235 -47.96 -17.86 -5.66
N HIS A 236 -49.06 -17.14 -5.76
CA HIS A 236 -49.24 -15.82 -5.14
C HIS A 236 -50.01 -15.99 -3.81
N PRO A 237 -49.35 -15.85 -2.64
CA PRO A 237 -49.94 -16.15 -1.34
C PRO A 237 -51.07 -15.18 -0.96
N GLY A 238 -50.93 -13.88 -1.23
CA GLY A 238 -51.90 -12.85 -0.81
C GLY A 238 -53.30 -13.01 -1.44
N HIS A 239 -53.36 -13.54 -2.65
CA HIS A 239 -54.62 -13.78 -3.38
C HIS A 239 -54.96 -15.27 -3.52
N ARG A 240 -54.10 -16.16 -3.01
CA ARG A 240 -54.20 -17.62 -3.12
C ARG A 240 -54.42 -18.09 -4.56
N LEU A 241 -53.61 -17.54 -5.47
CA LEU A 241 -53.66 -17.84 -6.90
C LEU A 241 -52.42 -18.61 -7.34
N LEU A 242 -52.63 -19.65 -8.13
CA LEU A 242 -51.58 -20.34 -8.86
C LEU A 242 -51.50 -19.74 -10.27
N LEU A 243 -50.39 -19.08 -10.56
CA LEU A 243 -50.07 -18.48 -11.85
C LEU A 243 -49.29 -19.51 -12.67
N VAL A 244 -49.80 -19.83 -13.86
CA VAL A 244 -49.25 -20.86 -14.73
C VAL A 244 -48.87 -20.23 -16.07
N GLY A 245 -47.63 -20.48 -16.50
CA GLY A 245 -47.10 -20.08 -17.79
C GLY A 245 -46.95 -21.28 -18.73
N GLY A 246 -47.18 -21.05 -20.03
CA GLY A 246 -46.95 -22.04 -21.07
C GLY A 246 -46.82 -21.37 -22.44
N CYS A 247 -46.96 -22.17 -23.51
CA CYS A 247 -47.01 -21.64 -24.87
C CYS A 247 -48.25 -20.79 -25.11
N GLU A 248 -48.13 -19.86 -26.05
CA GLU A 248 -49.23 -19.05 -26.54
C GLU A 248 -50.44 -19.91 -26.95
N GLY A 249 -51.62 -19.51 -26.45
CA GLY A 249 -52.89 -20.09 -26.90
C GLY A 249 -53.15 -19.75 -28.36
N GLY A 250 -53.90 -20.61 -29.06
CA GLY A 250 -54.31 -20.31 -30.45
C GLY A 250 -55.16 -19.03 -30.55
N GLU A 251 -55.49 -18.60 -31.76
CA GLU A 251 -56.32 -17.40 -32.02
C GLU A 251 -57.69 -17.41 -31.29
N GLU A 252 -58.11 -18.56 -30.74
CA GLU A 252 -59.29 -18.74 -29.89
C GLU A 252 -59.06 -18.43 -28.38
N ALA A 253 -57.89 -17.93 -27.99
CA ALA A 253 -57.57 -17.60 -26.59
C ALA A 253 -58.33 -16.35 -26.10
N TRP A 254 -58.91 -16.45 -24.89
CA TRP A 254 -59.96 -15.56 -24.39
C TRP A 254 -59.46 -14.18 -23.89
N SER A 255 -58.27 -14.12 -23.31
CA SER A 255 -57.62 -12.88 -22.82
C SER A 255 -56.23 -12.66 -23.40
N ARG A 256 -55.75 -11.42 -23.32
CA ARG A 256 -54.38 -11.05 -23.67
C ARG A 256 -53.33 -11.84 -22.87
N ALA A 257 -53.59 -12.11 -21.59
CA ALA A 257 -52.76 -12.98 -20.76
C ALA A 257 -52.69 -14.41 -21.33
N ALA A 258 -53.84 -15.03 -21.64
CA ALA A 258 -53.89 -16.38 -22.21
C ALA A 258 -53.26 -16.47 -23.61
N ARG A 259 -53.38 -15.41 -24.42
CA ARG A 259 -52.68 -15.30 -25.72
C ARG A 259 -51.17 -15.34 -25.54
N CYS A 260 -50.65 -14.69 -24.50
CA CYS A 260 -49.24 -14.73 -24.11
C CYS A 260 -48.87 -15.98 -23.29
N GLY A 261 -49.76 -16.97 -23.14
CA GLY A 261 -49.50 -18.22 -22.42
C GLY A 261 -49.66 -18.15 -20.89
N LEU A 262 -50.20 -17.06 -20.35
CA LEU A 262 -50.38 -16.84 -18.90
C LEU A 262 -51.84 -17.13 -18.47
N THR A 263 -52.01 -17.94 -17.42
CA THR A 263 -53.32 -18.18 -16.79
C THR A 263 -53.24 -18.15 -15.27
N ALA A 264 -54.30 -17.68 -14.60
CA ALA A 264 -54.44 -17.71 -13.15
C ALA A 264 -55.46 -18.77 -12.71
N TRP A 265 -55.15 -19.49 -11.64
CA TRP A 265 -55.95 -20.59 -11.11
C TRP A 265 -56.19 -20.42 -9.62
N ARG A 266 -57.43 -20.60 -9.18
CA ARG A 266 -57.77 -20.60 -7.75
C ARG A 266 -57.93 -22.03 -7.26
N ALA A 267 -57.32 -22.33 -6.11
CA ALA A 267 -57.52 -23.60 -5.42
C ALA A 267 -58.94 -23.69 -4.82
N LEU A 268 -59.59 -24.83 -4.97
CA LEU A 268 -60.91 -25.15 -4.47
C LEU A 268 -60.82 -26.29 -3.45
N SER A 269 -61.69 -26.28 -2.44
CA SER A 269 -61.71 -27.30 -1.38
C SER A 269 -62.14 -28.70 -1.86
N GLY A 270 -62.65 -28.85 -3.07
CA GLY A 270 -63.08 -30.13 -3.65
C GLY A 270 -62.94 -30.15 -5.17
N ALA A 271 -63.18 -31.31 -5.79
CA ALA A 271 -63.05 -31.51 -7.23
C ALA A 271 -63.82 -30.44 -8.04
N PRO A 272 -63.22 -29.81 -9.07
CA PRO A 272 -61.96 -30.19 -9.74
C PRO A 272 -60.67 -29.68 -9.07
N HIS A 273 -60.70 -29.22 -7.81
CA HIS A 273 -59.58 -28.69 -7.01
C HIS A 273 -58.91 -27.41 -7.53
N TYR A 274 -58.94 -27.15 -8.84
CA TYR A 274 -58.48 -25.90 -9.43
C TYR A 274 -59.49 -25.39 -10.44
N LYS A 275 -59.75 -24.08 -10.39
CA LYS A 275 -60.59 -23.39 -11.37
C LYS A 275 -59.84 -22.19 -11.92
N GLN A 276 -59.78 -22.09 -13.25
CA GLN A 276 -59.21 -20.93 -13.94
C GLN A 276 -60.01 -19.67 -13.57
N VAL A 277 -59.31 -18.61 -13.23
CA VAL A 277 -59.87 -17.28 -13.01
C VAL A 277 -60.04 -16.63 -14.37
N THR A 278 -61.30 -16.42 -14.76
CA THR A 278 -61.71 -15.76 -16.00
C THR A 278 -62.35 -14.42 -15.70
N SER A 279 -62.28 -13.49 -16.65
CA SER A 279 -62.96 -12.20 -16.53
C SER A 279 -64.45 -12.31 -16.88
N TYR A 280 -65.26 -11.35 -16.44
CA TYR A 280 -66.72 -11.33 -16.72
C TYR A 280 -67.04 -11.38 -18.23
N GLU A 281 -66.23 -10.72 -19.06
CA GLU A 281 -66.37 -10.73 -20.52
C GLU A 281 -66.16 -12.13 -21.10
N GLU A 282 -65.23 -12.89 -20.52
CA GLU A 282 -64.92 -14.26 -20.94
C GLU A 282 -66.05 -15.23 -20.57
N ASP A 283 -66.58 -15.10 -19.35
CA ASP A 283 -67.69 -15.90 -18.85
C ASP A 283 -68.98 -15.70 -19.68
N MET A 284 -69.28 -14.46 -20.10
CA MET A 284 -70.43 -14.15 -20.98
C MET A 284 -70.30 -14.79 -22.37
N ALA A 285 -69.12 -14.72 -22.98
CA ALA A 285 -68.85 -15.33 -24.28
C ALA A 285 -68.90 -16.88 -24.23
N SER A 286 -68.57 -17.48 -23.07
CA SER A 286 -68.65 -18.94 -22.88
C SER A 286 -70.09 -19.46 -22.81
N ALA A 287 -71.02 -18.66 -22.26
CA ALA A 287 -72.43 -19.01 -22.13
C ALA A 287 -73.17 -18.97 -23.48
N GLN A 288 -72.80 -18.07 -24.39
CA GLN A 288 -73.41 -17.94 -25.72
C GLN A 288 -73.05 -19.08 -26.70
N ARG A 289 -71.96 -19.82 -26.47
CA ARG A 289 -71.48 -20.90 -27.35
C ARG A 289 -71.84 -22.33 -26.90
N ARG A 290 -72.63 -22.50 -25.82
CA ARG A 290 -73.07 -23.85 -25.35
C ARG A 290 -74.15 -24.52 -26.23
N GLY A 291 -74.62 -23.86 -27.30
CA GLY A 291 -75.46 -24.48 -28.32
C GLY A 291 -74.69 -24.74 -29.61
N PHE A 292 -74.79 -25.97 -30.13
CA PHE A 292 -74.26 -26.52 -31.39
C PHE A 292 -72.88 -27.22 -31.34
N PHE A 293 -72.87 -28.42 -31.94
CA PHE A 293 -71.79 -29.41 -31.95
C PHE A 293 -70.46 -28.86 -32.49
N ARG A 294 -69.35 -29.10 -31.77
CA ARG A 294 -67.98 -28.89 -32.26
C ARG A 294 -67.66 -29.93 -33.34
N ILE A 295 -67.38 -29.49 -34.56
CA ILE A 295 -66.75 -30.30 -35.60
C ILE A 295 -65.23 -30.06 -35.51
N PRO A 296 -64.37 -31.08 -35.38
CA PRO A 296 -62.92 -30.89 -35.40
C PRO A 296 -62.47 -30.56 -36.83
N SER A 297 -61.82 -29.41 -37.02
CA SER A 297 -61.17 -29.09 -38.28
C SER A 297 -59.87 -29.89 -38.42
N LEU A 298 -59.91 -30.98 -39.17
CA LEU A 298 -58.71 -31.67 -39.67
C LEU A 298 -58.00 -30.74 -40.67
N ARG A 299 -56.94 -30.05 -40.23
CA ARG A 299 -55.98 -29.41 -41.16
C ARG A 299 -55.04 -30.50 -41.69
N LEU A 300 -55.36 -31.03 -42.87
CA LEU A 300 -54.48 -31.88 -43.66
C LEU A 300 -53.49 -30.99 -44.45
N PHE A 301 -52.20 -31.19 -44.18
CA PHE A 301 -51.00 -30.71 -44.90
C PHE A 301 -50.77 -29.20 -45.06
N GLY A 302 -49.66 -28.74 -44.46
CA GLY A 302 -48.79 -27.73 -45.06
C GLY A 302 -48.91 -26.29 -44.55
N SER A 303 -48.27 -26.00 -43.41
CA SER A 303 -47.55 -24.74 -43.23
C SER A 303 -46.33 -25.02 -42.37
N GLN A 304 -45.17 -24.49 -42.77
CA GLN A 304 -43.94 -24.46 -41.98
C GLN A 304 -44.31 -24.00 -40.57
N ALA A 305 -44.12 -24.86 -39.58
CA ALA A 305 -44.45 -24.53 -38.19
C ALA A 305 -43.63 -23.32 -37.75
N SER A 306 -44.25 -22.14 -37.70
CA SER A 306 -43.76 -21.04 -36.89
C SER A 306 -43.64 -21.56 -35.47
N GLU A 307 -42.44 -21.53 -34.88
CA GLU A 307 -42.28 -21.81 -33.45
C GLU A 307 -43.24 -20.90 -32.68
N LYS A 308 -44.10 -21.48 -31.85
CA LYS A 308 -44.99 -20.70 -30.98
C LYS A 308 -44.15 -20.13 -29.85
N ASP A 309 -44.36 -18.85 -29.54
CA ASP A 309 -43.74 -18.25 -28.37
C ASP A 309 -44.40 -18.78 -27.08
N GLY A 310 -43.83 -18.46 -25.94
CA GLY A 310 -44.33 -18.88 -24.65
C GLY A 310 -43.48 -18.35 -23.51
N ILE A 311 -44.04 -18.41 -22.31
CA ILE A 311 -43.37 -17.91 -21.11
C ILE A 311 -42.24 -18.86 -20.74
N PHE A 312 -41.03 -18.36 -20.59
CA PHE A 312 -39.87 -19.10 -20.11
C PHE A 312 -39.76 -19.06 -18.58
N ARG A 313 -39.89 -17.86 -18.00
CA ARG A 313 -39.70 -17.63 -16.56
C ARG A 313 -40.61 -16.52 -16.07
N MET A 314 -41.05 -16.64 -14.83
CA MET A 314 -41.87 -15.65 -14.14
C MET A 314 -41.24 -15.29 -12.79
N SER A 315 -41.54 -14.09 -12.29
CA SER A 315 -41.16 -13.67 -10.94
C SER A 315 -42.13 -12.61 -10.41
N LEU A 316 -42.56 -12.75 -9.16
CA LEU A 316 -43.47 -11.82 -8.49
C LEU A 316 -42.69 -10.72 -7.78
N SER A 317 -43.22 -9.49 -7.79
CA SER A 317 -42.67 -8.38 -7.01
C SER A 317 -42.74 -8.69 -5.50
N PRO A 318 -41.88 -8.07 -4.68
CA PRO A 318 -41.89 -8.25 -3.23
C PRO A 318 -43.26 -8.02 -2.58
N ASP A 319 -44.01 -7.02 -3.03
CA ASP A 319 -45.39 -6.74 -2.59
C ASP A 319 -46.46 -7.66 -3.21
N GLY A 320 -46.10 -8.44 -4.24
CA GLY A 320 -46.99 -9.32 -5.01
C GLY A 320 -47.92 -8.62 -6.00
N SER A 321 -47.81 -7.30 -6.18
CA SER A 321 -48.70 -6.52 -7.06
C SER A 321 -48.39 -6.69 -8.55
N LEU A 322 -47.14 -6.99 -8.89
CA LEU A 322 -46.65 -7.13 -10.25
C LEU A 322 -46.07 -8.52 -10.51
N LEU A 323 -46.24 -9.00 -11.74
CA LEU A 323 -45.62 -10.22 -12.26
C LEU A 323 -44.78 -9.88 -13.48
N ALA A 324 -43.48 -10.16 -13.40
CA ALA A 324 -42.59 -10.13 -14.54
C ALA A 324 -42.55 -11.50 -15.23
N ALA A 325 -42.66 -11.51 -16.56
CA ALA A 325 -42.60 -12.72 -17.37
C ALA A 325 -41.67 -12.52 -18.58
N ILE A 326 -40.71 -13.43 -18.73
CA ILE A 326 -39.79 -13.54 -19.88
C ILE A 326 -40.36 -14.58 -20.86
N HIS A 327 -40.35 -14.28 -22.16
CA HIS A 327 -40.81 -15.17 -23.24
C HIS A 327 -39.65 -15.84 -23.99
N PHE A 328 -39.93 -16.89 -24.77
CA PHE A 328 -38.92 -17.60 -25.58
C PHE A 328 -38.29 -16.71 -26.66
N SER A 329 -39.03 -15.72 -27.15
CA SER A 329 -38.57 -14.66 -28.04
C SER A 329 -37.60 -13.66 -27.41
N GLY A 330 -37.43 -13.68 -26.08
CA GLY A 330 -36.68 -12.66 -25.34
C GLY A 330 -37.51 -11.43 -24.97
N GLN A 331 -38.81 -11.41 -25.26
CA GLN A 331 -39.73 -10.37 -24.79
C GLN A 331 -39.84 -10.39 -23.26
N LEU A 332 -39.82 -9.21 -22.64
CA LEU A 332 -40.15 -8.99 -21.23
C LEU A 332 -41.56 -8.39 -21.13
N SER A 333 -42.41 -8.92 -20.26
CA SER A 333 -43.77 -8.43 -20.05
C SER A 333 -44.10 -8.29 -18.56
N LEU A 334 -44.81 -7.22 -18.20
CA LEU A 334 -45.27 -6.96 -16.84
C LEU A 334 -46.78 -7.03 -16.75
N TRP A 335 -47.27 -7.67 -15.69
CA TRP A 335 -48.68 -7.93 -15.49
C TRP A 335 -49.12 -7.55 -14.08
N ASP A 336 -50.25 -6.85 -13.97
CA ASP A 336 -50.84 -6.49 -12.68
C ASP A 336 -51.55 -7.70 -12.07
N VAL A 337 -51.16 -8.12 -10.88
CA VAL A 337 -51.76 -9.22 -10.13
C VAL A 337 -52.77 -8.63 -9.13
N PRO A 338 -54.00 -9.20 -9.00
CA PRO A 338 -54.48 -10.46 -9.56
C PRO A 338 -55.18 -10.34 -10.92
N SER A 339 -55.27 -9.13 -11.50
CA SER A 339 -56.11 -8.86 -12.67
C SER A 339 -55.58 -9.46 -13.98
N LEU A 340 -54.29 -9.80 -14.04
CA LEU A 340 -53.55 -10.20 -15.23
C LEU A 340 -53.72 -9.23 -16.40
N ARG A 341 -53.83 -7.93 -16.10
CA ARG A 341 -53.76 -6.86 -17.11
C ARG A 341 -52.30 -6.60 -17.43
N GLN A 342 -51.96 -6.55 -18.72
CA GLN A 342 -50.60 -6.22 -19.13
C GLN A 342 -50.36 -4.73 -18.86
N SER A 343 -49.42 -4.43 -17.97
CA SER A 343 -48.99 -3.06 -17.67
C SER A 343 -48.08 -2.54 -18.77
N THR A 344 -47.00 -3.28 -19.06
CA THR A 344 -46.03 -2.96 -20.12
C THR A 344 -45.46 -4.22 -20.77
N GLY A 345 -44.79 -4.05 -21.91
CA GLY A 345 -44.06 -5.13 -22.55
C GLY A 345 -43.04 -4.61 -23.54
N TRP A 346 -41.84 -5.19 -23.50
CA TRP A 346 -40.69 -4.80 -24.31
C TRP A 346 -40.21 -6.01 -25.10
N THR A 347 -40.32 -5.93 -26.43
CA THR A 347 -39.63 -6.89 -27.31
C THR A 347 -38.12 -6.75 -27.13
N GLN A 348 -37.36 -7.77 -27.51
CA GLN A 348 -35.91 -7.81 -27.29
C GLN A 348 -35.20 -6.55 -27.81
N ASP A 349 -35.54 -6.09 -29.02
CA ASP A 349 -34.91 -4.94 -29.67
C ASP A 349 -35.25 -3.58 -29.02
N LEU A 350 -36.30 -3.53 -28.19
CA LEU A 350 -36.72 -2.33 -27.47
C LEU A 350 -36.09 -2.22 -26.07
N GLN A 351 -35.37 -3.25 -25.63
CA GLN A 351 -34.72 -3.24 -24.33
C GLN A 351 -33.36 -2.53 -24.43
N PRO A 352 -33.03 -1.58 -23.52
CA PRO A 352 -31.73 -0.92 -23.51
C PRO A 352 -30.59 -1.94 -23.40
N GLY A 353 -29.54 -1.72 -24.19
CA GLY A 353 -28.31 -2.52 -24.16
C GLY A 353 -28.48 -4.00 -24.51
N PHE A 354 -29.53 -4.40 -25.23
CA PHE A 354 -29.79 -5.82 -25.53
C PHE A 354 -28.71 -6.49 -26.40
N ASP A 355 -28.03 -5.70 -27.24
CA ASP A 355 -26.97 -6.11 -28.16
C ASP A 355 -25.55 -5.79 -27.63
N GLU A 356 -25.45 -5.25 -26.41
CA GLU A 356 -24.16 -5.03 -25.76
C GLU A 356 -23.46 -6.35 -25.48
N ILE A 357 -22.12 -6.32 -25.57
CA ILE A 357 -21.27 -7.49 -25.39
C ILE A 357 -20.12 -7.11 -24.48
N ASN A 358 -19.76 -8.02 -23.59
CA ASN A 358 -18.66 -7.86 -22.66
C ASN A 358 -17.39 -7.35 -23.38
N PRO A 359 -16.86 -6.17 -23.01
CA PRO A 359 -15.67 -5.59 -23.62
C PRO A 359 -14.46 -6.54 -23.62
N GLU A 360 -14.31 -7.37 -22.59
CA GLU A 360 -13.21 -8.33 -22.48
C GLU A 360 -13.21 -9.39 -23.59
N TRP A 361 -14.37 -9.67 -24.19
CA TRP A 361 -14.47 -10.64 -25.29
C TRP A 361 -13.77 -10.16 -26.56
N LYS A 362 -13.51 -8.85 -26.69
CA LYS A 362 -12.75 -8.28 -27.82
C LYS A 362 -11.26 -8.59 -27.72
N ASN A 363 -10.73 -8.82 -26.52
CA ASN A 363 -9.29 -8.99 -26.29
C ASN A 363 -8.85 -10.46 -26.42
N SER A 364 -9.73 -11.44 -26.17
CA SER A 364 -9.39 -12.87 -26.25
C SER A 364 -9.75 -13.51 -27.61
N LEU A 365 -8.81 -14.23 -28.23
CA LEU A 365 -8.98 -14.98 -29.48
C LEU A 365 -10.10 -16.04 -29.42
N GLU A 366 -10.23 -16.76 -28.29
CA GLU A 366 -11.31 -17.73 -28.07
C GLU A 366 -12.67 -17.05 -27.93
N LYS A 367 -12.72 -15.94 -27.21
CA LYS A 367 -13.95 -15.13 -27.00
C LYS A 367 -14.37 -14.41 -28.30
N ARG A 368 -13.43 -14.10 -29.22
CA ARG A 368 -13.71 -13.61 -30.59
C ARG A 368 -14.45 -14.61 -31.48
N ARG A 369 -14.39 -15.92 -31.21
CA ARG A 369 -15.23 -16.92 -31.92
C ARG A 369 -16.67 -16.88 -31.44
N LYS A 370 -16.91 -16.62 -30.14
CA LYS A 370 -18.25 -16.41 -29.56
C LYS A 370 -18.95 -15.18 -30.16
N ILE A 371 -18.17 -14.18 -30.56
CA ILE A 371 -18.61 -12.99 -31.32
C ILE A 371 -19.19 -13.32 -32.72
N LYS A 372 -19.01 -14.52 -33.28
CA LYS A 372 -19.65 -14.88 -34.58
C LYS A 372 -21.10 -15.37 -34.43
N ASP A 373 -21.47 -15.92 -33.26
CA ASP A 373 -22.79 -16.47 -32.95
C ASP A 373 -23.52 -15.60 -31.88
N LYS A 374 -23.39 -14.27 -31.95
CA LYS A 374 -23.82 -13.30 -30.91
C LYS A 374 -25.31 -13.33 -30.58
N GLU A 375 -26.15 -13.52 -31.59
CA GLU A 375 -27.61 -13.52 -31.46
C GLU A 375 -28.11 -14.57 -30.45
N GLN A 376 -27.32 -15.63 -30.23
CA GLN A 376 -27.65 -16.66 -29.25
C GLN A 376 -27.53 -16.18 -27.80
N TYR A 377 -26.84 -15.07 -27.55
CA TYR A 377 -26.55 -14.55 -26.21
C TYR A 377 -27.42 -13.35 -25.79
N TYR A 378 -28.20 -12.78 -26.70
CA TYR A 378 -29.09 -11.64 -26.40
C TYR A 378 -30.31 -11.96 -25.51
N PRO A 379 -30.91 -13.16 -25.55
CA PRO A 379 -32.13 -13.43 -24.78
C PRO A 379 -31.96 -13.26 -23.27
N LEU A 380 -33.03 -12.80 -22.61
CA LEU A 380 -33.13 -12.80 -21.16
C LEU A 380 -33.25 -14.25 -20.65
N LEU A 381 -32.53 -14.54 -19.57
CA LEU A 381 -32.46 -15.86 -18.95
C LEU A 381 -33.10 -15.88 -17.57
N ASP A 382 -32.98 -14.78 -16.83
CA ASP A 382 -33.51 -14.66 -15.49
C ASP A 382 -34.09 -13.26 -15.24
N VAL A 383 -35.11 -13.20 -14.40
CA VAL A 383 -35.73 -11.96 -13.91
C VAL A 383 -36.04 -12.12 -12.43
N ASN A 384 -35.58 -11.16 -11.63
CA ASN A 384 -35.88 -11.06 -10.21
C ASN A 384 -36.09 -9.59 -9.85
N TRP A 385 -36.39 -9.30 -8.59
CA TRP A 385 -36.75 -7.96 -8.13
C TRP A 385 -35.70 -7.41 -7.18
N TRP A 386 -35.35 -6.13 -7.37
CA TRP A 386 -34.54 -5.35 -6.45
C TRP A 386 -35.41 -4.67 -5.40
N SER A 387 -36.53 -4.08 -5.87
CA SER A 387 -37.58 -3.46 -5.08
C SER A 387 -38.89 -3.49 -5.89
N ASP A 388 -40.02 -3.04 -5.34
CA ASP A 388 -41.27 -2.96 -6.12
C ASP A 388 -41.17 -1.98 -7.32
N SER A 389 -40.17 -1.10 -7.34
CA SER A 389 -39.90 -0.14 -8.40
C SER A 389 -38.75 -0.51 -9.33
N ALA A 390 -37.98 -1.57 -9.03
CA ALA A 390 -36.78 -1.95 -9.78
C ALA A 390 -36.62 -3.48 -9.93
N MET A 391 -36.21 -3.92 -11.11
CA MET A 391 -36.04 -5.34 -11.47
C MET A 391 -34.61 -5.66 -11.86
N ILE A 392 -34.15 -6.84 -11.48
CA ILE A 392 -32.88 -7.42 -11.88
C ILE A 392 -33.12 -8.21 -13.17
N LEU A 393 -32.48 -7.80 -14.25
CA LEU A 393 -32.56 -8.45 -15.57
C LEU A 393 -31.22 -9.08 -15.92
N VAL A 394 -31.26 -10.35 -16.32
CA VAL A 394 -30.08 -11.15 -16.63
C VAL A 394 -30.16 -11.72 -18.04
N ARG A 395 -29.10 -11.53 -18.82
CA ARG A 395 -28.98 -12.04 -20.20
C ARG A 395 -28.04 -13.23 -20.30
N CYS A 396 -28.22 -14.04 -21.35
CA CYS A 396 -27.29 -15.12 -21.69
C CYS A 396 -25.86 -14.63 -21.95
N SER A 397 -25.68 -13.36 -22.35
CA SER A 397 -24.36 -12.73 -22.55
C SER A 397 -23.56 -12.55 -21.27
N GLY A 398 -24.20 -12.65 -20.10
CA GLY A 398 -23.61 -12.27 -18.82
C GLY A 398 -23.90 -10.82 -18.41
N ALA A 399 -24.59 -10.05 -19.26
CA ALA A 399 -25.04 -8.70 -18.90
C ALA A 399 -26.11 -8.76 -17.79
N LEU A 400 -25.87 -8.04 -16.71
CA LEU A 400 -26.77 -7.85 -15.59
C LEU A 400 -27.10 -6.36 -15.42
N THR A 401 -28.39 -6.07 -15.26
CA THR A 401 -28.87 -4.70 -15.01
C THR A 401 -29.89 -4.69 -13.88
N VAL A 402 -29.91 -3.62 -13.08
CA VAL A 402 -31.02 -3.32 -12.18
C VAL A 402 -31.82 -2.20 -12.84
N SER A 403 -32.92 -2.53 -13.49
CA SER A 403 -33.70 -1.61 -14.31
C SER A 403 -34.94 -1.09 -13.58
N SER A 404 -35.24 0.20 -13.73
CA SER A 404 -36.53 0.78 -13.29
C SER A 404 -37.70 0.10 -13.99
N VAL A 405 -38.75 -0.24 -13.23
CA VAL A 405 -39.97 -0.86 -13.76
C VAL A 405 -40.70 0.05 -14.75
N ARG A 406 -40.57 1.37 -14.59
CA ARG A 406 -41.28 2.37 -15.41
C ARG A 406 -40.55 2.62 -16.73
N SER A 407 -39.25 2.91 -16.67
CA SER A 407 -38.45 3.39 -17.79
C SER A 407 -37.55 2.32 -18.43
N LEU A 408 -37.36 1.19 -17.74
CA LEU A 408 -36.34 0.17 -18.05
C LEU A 408 -34.89 0.69 -18.02
N LYS A 409 -34.67 1.92 -17.50
CA LYS A 409 -33.35 2.53 -17.33
C LYS A 409 -32.54 1.76 -16.28
N ASN A 410 -31.27 1.51 -16.57
CA ASN A 410 -30.35 0.89 -15.62
C ASN A 410 -30.02 1.85 -14.46
N LEU A 411 -30.25 1.39 -13.24
CA LEU A 411 -30.01 2.11 -11.98
C LEU A 411 -28.59 1.86 -11.43
N LEU A 412 -27.86 0.85 -11.92
CA LEU A 412 -26.46 0.62 -11.55
C LEU A 412 -25.51 1.63 -12.21
N GLY A 413 -25.99 2.41 -13.20
CA GLY A 413 -25.19 3.41 -13.90
C GLY A 413 -25.33 3.30 -15.42
N ARG A 414 -24.33 3.80 -16.14
CA ARG A 414 -24.38 3.93 -17.61
C ARG A 414 -24.18 2.61 -18.36
N SER A 415 -23.49 1.66 -17.76
CA SER A 415 -23.21 0.33 -18.33
C SER A 415 -23.84 -0.75 -17.47
N CYS A 416 -24.12 -1.91 -18.10
CA CYS A 416 -24.46 -3.12 -17.36
C CYS A 416 -23.23 -3.70 -16.65
N GLU A 417 -23.49 -4.48 -15.60
CA GLU A 417 -22.46 -5.26 -14.93
C GLU A 417 -22.25 -6.59 -15.65
N TRP A 418 -20.98 -6.96 -15.85
CA TRP A 418 -20.60 -8.12 -16.64
C TRP A 418 -20.23 -9.30 -15.75
N PHE A 419 -21.00 -10.37 -15.86
CA PHE A 419 -20.72 -11.67 -15.26
C PHE A 419 -20.30 -12.69 -16.34
N GLU A 420 -19.90 -13.89 -15.91
CA GLU A 420 -19.75 -15.01 -16.86
C GLU A 420 -21.11 -15.38 -17.50
N PRO A 421 -21.13 -15.95 -18.73
CA PRO A 421 -22.37 -16.21 -19.46
C PRO A 421 -23.41 -17.01 -18.68
N SER A 422 -24.68 -16.60 -18.83
CA SER A 422 -25.84 -17.24 -18.21
C SER A 422 -25.80 -17.35 -16.66
N PRO A 423 -25.51 -16.26 -15.93
CA PRO A 423 -25.49 -16.29 -14.48
C PRO A 423 -26.92 -16.50 -13.94
N GLN A 424 -27.03 -17.04 -12.73
CA GLN A 424 -28.30 -17.18 -12.03
C GLN A 424 -28.35 -16.21 -10.86
N VAL A 425 -29.46 -15.48 -10.72
CA VAL A 425 -29.60 -14.46 -9.66
C VAL A 425 -30.75 -14.79 -8.72
N THR A 426 -30.67 -14.23 -7.52
CA THR A 426 -31.72 -14.25 -6.49
C THR A 426 -32.48 -12.92 -6.47
N ALA A 427 -33.63 -12.89 -5.82
CA ALA A 427 -34.28 -11.63 -5.48
C ALA A 427 -33.46 -10.87 -4.43
N ALA A 428 -33.51 -9.55 -4.46
CA ALA A 428 -32.77 -8.74 -3.50
C ALA A 428 -33.35 -8.88 -2.09
N HIS A 429 -32.46 -8.93 -1.11
CA HIS A 429 -32.76 -8.94 0.31
C HIS A 429 -31.76 -8.03 1.02
N GLU A 430 -32.24 -7.18 1.93
CA GLU A 430 -31.39 -6.21 2.67
C GLU A 430 -30.49 -5.34 1.76
N GLY A 431 -31.03 -4.85 0.63
CA GLY A 431 -30.30 -3.95 -0.27
C GLY A 431 -29.22 -4.63 -1.11
N GLY A 432 -29.26 -5.95 -1.29
CA GLY A 432 -28.36 -6.66 -2.20
C GLY A 432 -28.94 -7.97 -2.72
N PHE A 433 -28.35 -8.54 -3.76
CA PHE A 433 -28.70 -9.86 -4.28
C PHE A 433 -27.46 -10.71 -4.51
N LEU A 434 -27.67 -12.03 -4.60
CA LEU A 434 -26.63 -13.01 -4.93
C LEU A 434 -26.75 -13.46 -6.37
N SER A 435 -25.60 -13.63 -7.02
CA SER A 435 -25.42 -14.16 -8.36
C SER A 435 -24.48 -15.37 -8.32
N LEU A 436 -24.87 -16.45 -8.97
CA LEU A 436 -24.03 -17.61 -9.22
C LEU A 436 -23.55 -17.57 -10.66
N GLU A 437 -22.23 -17.52 -10.83
CA GLU A 437 -21.60 -17.52 -12.13
C GLU A 437 -20.67 -18.73 -12.30
N CYS A 438 -20.42 -19.10 -13.56
CA CYS A 438 -19.62 -20.26 -13.93
C CYS A 438 -18.61 -19.87 -15.01
N GLU A 439 -17.35 -19.72 -14.62
CA GLU A 439 -16.27 -19.53 -15.57
C GLU A 439 -15.91 -20.87 -16.21
N ILE A 440 -15.89 -20.92 -17.54
CA ILE A 440 -15.61 -22.13 -18.30
C ILE A 440 -14.27 -21.97 -19.03
N LYS A 441 -13.24 -22.68 -18.55
CA LYS A 441 -11.89 -22.70 -19.13
C LYS A 441 -11.63 -24.01 -19.88
N LEU A 442 -11.00 -23.93 -21.05
CA LEU A 442 -10.55 -25.14 -21.74
C LEU A 442 -9.30 -25.68 -21.04
N ALA A 443 -9.29 -26.98 -20.73
CA ALA A 443 -8.11 -27.59 -20.14
C ALA A 443 -6.96 -27.62 -21.17
N HIS A 444 -5.78 -27.18 -20.74
CA HIS A 444 -4.57 -27.24 -21.56
C HIS A 444 -4.30 -28.69 -21.95
N LYS A 445 -3.97 -28.95 -23.22
CA LYS A 445 -3.53 -30.29 -23.63
C LYS A 445 -2.26 -30.63 -22.85
N ARG A 446 -2.30 -31.65 -21.99
CA ARG A 446 -1.06 -32.24 -21.46
C ARG A 446 -0.24 -32.75 -22.63
N ALA A 447 0.91 -32.13 -22.88
CA ALA A 447 1.95 -32.69 -23.72
C ALA A 447 2.33 -34.05 -23.12
N ARG A 448 2.34 -35.09 -23.95
CA ARG A 448 2.71 -36.43 -23.54
C ARG A 448 4.20 -36.39 -23.19
N LEU A 449 4.55 -36.77 -21.95
CA LEU A 449 5.93 -37.03 -21.56
C LEU A 449 6.49 -38.14 -22.46
N GLU A 450 7.23 -37.77 -23.50
CA GLU A 450 8.25 -38.62 -24.09
C GLU A 450 9.60 -38.04 -23.68
N SER A 451 10.40 -38.90 -23.05
CA SER A 451 11.71 -38.60 -22.51
C SER A 451 12.71 -38.22 -23.60
N SER A 452 13.07 -36.95 -23.68
CA SER A 452 14.44 -36.52 -24.02
C SER A 452 14.62 -35.07 -23.62
N ALA A 453 15.62 -34.82 -22.78
CA ALA A 453 16.00 -33.51 -22.29
C ALA A 453 16.48 -32.60 -23.43
N SER A 454 15.94 -31.39 -23.47
CA SER A 454 16.65 -30.16 -23.87
C SER A 454 15.84 -28.97 -23.35
N GLU A 455 16.50 -28.19 -22.49
CA GLU A 455 16.02 -26.94 -21.91
C GLU A 455 15.93 -25.83 -22.98
N ASP A 456 15.14 -24.81 -22.65
CA ASP A 456 14.99 -23.49 -23.28
C ASP A 456 14.14 -23.37 -24.56
N ASP A 457 12.85 -23.06 -24.38
CA ASP A 457 12.18 -21.98 -25.11
C ASP A 457 10.85 -21.58 -24.40
N GLU A 458 10.87 -20.45 -23.67
CA GLU A 458 9.63 -19.77 -23.24
C GLU A 458 9.08 -18.97 -24.42
N GLY A 459 8.32 -19.66 -25.27
CA GLY A 459 7.51 -19.06 -26.32
C GLY A 459 6.04 -19.42 -26.11
N GLU A 460 5.19 -18.41 -25.85
CA GLU A 460 3.73 -18.51 -25.94
C GLU A 460 3.33 -18.90 -27.38
N ASP A 461 3.16 -20.19 -27.64
CA ASP A 461 2.70 -20.69 -28.94
C ASP A 461 1.17 -20.85 -28.95
N ASP A 462 0.50 -19.70 -29.01
CA ASP A 462 -0.95 -19.57 -29.14
C ASP A 462 -1.38 -19.84 -30.60
N SER A 463 -1.27 -21.11 -31.03
CA SER A 463 -1.65 -21.54 -32.38
C SER A 463 -2.76 -22.58 -32.38
N ASP A 464 -4.00 -22.14 -32.09
CA ASP A 464 -5.22 -22.89 -32.46
C ASP A 464 -5.69 -22.43 -33.86
N SER A 465 -4.80 -22.57 -34.86
CA SER A 465 -5.10 -22.32 -36.28
C SER A 465 -5.79 -23.52 -36.96
N ASP A 466 -7.00 -23.88 -36.50
CA ASP A 466 -7.88 -24.78 -37.29
C ASP A 466 -8.30 -24.14 -38.65
N ASP A 467 -8.01 -22.85 -38.87
CA ASP A 467 -8.29 -22.11 -40.11
C ASP A 467 -7.14 -22.09 -41.15
N GLU A 468 -5.96 -22.65 -40.85
CA GLU A 468 -4.92 -22.93 -41.86
C GLU A 468 -4.92 -24.38 -42.38
N SER A 469 -6.07 -25.07 -42.30
CA SER A 469 -6.28 -26.19 -43.20
C SER A 469 -6.41 -25.64 -44.64
N SER A 470 -5.27 -25.64 -45.34
CA SER A 470 -5.13 -25.43 -46.79
C SER A 470 -6.40 -25.87 -47.52
N ALA A 471 -6.89 -25.09 -48.49
CA ALA A 471 -8.07 -25.47 -49.27
C ALA A 471 -7.96 -26.91 -49.83
N LYS A 472 -6.73 -27.40 -50.06
CA LYS A 472 -6.40 -28.78 -50.42
C LYS A 472 -6.73 -29.80 -49.32
N ALA A 473 -6.45 -29.50 -48.05
CA ALA A 473 -6.80 -30.35 -46.91
C ALA A 473 -8.32 -30.43 -46.68
N ARG A 474 -9.05 -29.33 -46.89
CA ARG A 474 -10.52 -29.31 -46.86
C ARG A 474 -11.10 -30.17 -47.99
N TYR A 475 -10.61 -30.02 -49.22
CA TYR A 475 -11.03 -30.82 -50.37
C TYR A 475 -10.74 -32.32 -50.17
N PHE A 476 -9.55 -32.67 -49.68
CA PHE A 476 -9.17 -34.05 -49.38
C PHE A 476 -10.00 -34.67 -48.26
N SER A 477 -10.44 -33.87 -47.27
CA SER A 477 -11.36 -34.33 -46.22
C SER A 477 -12.74 -34.70 -46.75
N TYR A 478 -13.27 -33.93 -47.72
CA TYR A 478 -14.56 -34.22 -48.36
C TYR A 478 -14.49 -35.46 -49.24
N VAL A 479 -13.40 -35.65 -49.99
CA VAL A 479 -13.18 -36.85 -50.80
C VAL A 479 -13.02 -38.09 -49.92
N LYS A 480 -12.28 -37.98 -48.81
CA LYS A 480 -12.12 -39.08 -47.84
C LYS A 480 -13.46 -39.45 -47.17
N GLN A 481 -14.26 -38.45 -46.81
CA GLN A 481 -15.58 -38.67 -46.22
C GLN A 481 -16.58 -39.25 -47.24
N GLY A 482 -16.51 -38.82 -48.50
CA GLY A 482 -17.27 -39.42 -49.61
C GLY A 482 -16.87 -40.87 -49.87
N LEU A 483 -15.57 -41.18 -49.85
CA LEU A 483 -15.05 -42.54 -49.98
C LEU A 483 -15.50 -43.44 -48.82
N TYR A 484 -15.52 -42.94 -47.58
CA TYR A 484 -16.05 -43.69 -46.43
C TYR A 484 -17.53 -44.04 -46.59
N TYR A 485 -18.37 -43.10 -47.01
CA TYR A 485 -19.82 -43.35 -47.20
C TYR A 485 -20.13 -44.35 -48.32
N VAL A 486 -19.27 -44.43 -49.34
CA VAL A 486 -19.47 -45.35 -50.48
C VAL A 486 -18.88 -46.73 -50.20
N THR A 487 -17.81 -46.81 -49.41
CA THR A 487 -17.03 -48.06 -49.24
C THR A 487 -17.17 -48.69 -47.85
N GLU A 488 -17.67 -47.95 -46.85
CA GLU A 488 -17.71 -48.32 -45.42
C GLU A 488 -16.35 -48.78 -44.83
N MET A 489 -15.25 -48.62 -45.57
CA MET A 489 -13.93 -49.06 -45.15
C MET A 489 -13.39 -48.16 -44.03
N GLU A 490 -13.04 -48.76 -42.88
CA GLU A 490 -12.57 -48.04 -41.68
C GLU A 490 -11.38 -47.11 -41.92
N ARG A 491 -10.53 -47.39 -42.93
CA ARG A 491 -9.39 -46.55 -43.30
C ARG A 491 -9.79 -45.13 -43.74
N PHE A 492 -11.01 -44.97 -44.23
CA PHE A 492 -11.56 -43.68 -44.65
C PHE A 492 -12.46 -43.04 -43.57
N ALA A 493 -12.72 -43.72 -42.45
CA ALA A 493 -13.54 -43.19 -41.37
C ALA A 493 -12.97 -41.84 -40.88
N PRO A 494 -13.82 -40.83 -40.65
CA PRO A 494 -13.37 -39.56 -40.12
C PRO A 494 -12.74 -39.79 -38.73
N PRO A 495 -11.63 -39.12 -38.39
CA PRO A 495 -10.98 -39.31 -37.10
C PRO A 495 -11.95 -38.94 -35.98
N ARG A 496 -12.18 -39.86 -35.02
CA ARG A 496 -12.99 -39.60 -33.82
C ARG A 496 -12.33 -38.46 -33.05
N LYS A 497 -12.97 -37.29 -33.07
CA LYS A 497 -12.52 -36.11 -32.33
C LYS A 497 -12.61 -36.44 -30.84
N ARG A 498 -11.46 -36.46 -30.15
CA ARG A 498 -11.41 -36.74 -28.70
C ARG A 498 -12.26 -35.69 -27.97
N PRO A 499 -13.02 -36.08 -26.92
CA PRO A 499 -13.73 -35.14 -26.08
C PRO A 499 -12.72 -34.13 -25.50
N ARG A 500 -13.12 -32.85 -25.45
CA ARG A 500 -12.29 -31.79 -24.85
C ARG A 500 -12.61 -31.77 -23.36
N THR A 501 -11.59 -31.79 -22.52
CA THR A 501 -11.77 -31.55 -21.08
C THR A 501 -11.93 -30.05 -20.87
N VAL A 502 -12.95 -29.71 -20.09
CA VAL A 502 -13.31 -28.34 -19.74
C VAL A 502 -13.27 -28.24 -18.22
N ILE A 503 -12.73 -27.14 -17.71
CA ILE A 503 -12.69 -26.82 -16.29
C ILE A 503 -13.77 -25.77 -16.03
N LYS A 504 -14.63 -26.02 -15.04
CA LYS A 504 -15.70 -25.13 -14.60
C LYS A 504 -15.36 -24.59 -13.22
N ASN A 505 -15.30 -23.27 -13.07
CA ASN A 505 -15.11 -22.61 -11.78
C ASN A 505 -16.41 -21.90 -11.42
N TYR A 506 -17.01 -22.28 -10.29
CA TYR A 506 -18.22 -21.64 -9.80
C TYR A 506 -17.85 -20.57 -8.78
N ARG A 507 -18.50 -19.40 -8.86
CA ARG A 507 -18.32 -18.30 -7.91
C ARG A 507 -19.67 -17.75 -7.48
N LEU A 508 -19.80 -17.53 -6.17
CA LEU A 508 -20.92 -16.81 -5.57
C LEU A 508 -20.50 -15.36 -5.42
N VAL A 509 -21.19 -14.49 -6.13
CA VAL A 509 -20.95 -13.04 -6.14
C VAL A 509 -22.16 -12.35 -5.53
N SER A 510 -21.95 -11.40 -4.64
CA SER A 510 -22.99 -10.53 -4.11
C SER A 510 -22.83 -9.11 -4.62
N LEU A 511 -23.94 -8.51 -5.00
CA LEU A 511 -24.03 -7.07 -5.26
C LEU A 511 -24.81 -6.45 -4.11
N ARG A 512 -24.21 -5.47 -3.42
CA ARG A 512 -24.81 -4.79 -2.27
C ARG A 512 -24.80 -3.29 -2.45
N SER A 513 -25.90 -2.61 -2.13
CA SER A 513 -25.94 -1.15 -2.09
C SER A 513 -25.03 -0.60 -1.00
N THR A 514 -24.36 0.51 -1.26
CA THR A 514 -23.43 1.16 -0.33
C THR A 514 -23.66 2.66 -0.26
N THR A 515 -23.19 3.28 0.82
CA THR A 515 -23.18 4.75 0.95
C THR A 515 -21.98 5.36 0.21
N PRO A 516 -22.06 6.62 -0.25
CA PRO A 516 -20.92 7.31 -0.87
C PRO A 516 -19.67 7.33 0.01
N GLU A 517 -19.83 7.50 1.33
CA GLU A 517 -18.72 7.57 2.29
C GLU A 517 -18.02 6.22 2.45
N GLU A 518 -18.79 5.13 2.58
CA GLU A 518 -18.24 3.77 2.69
C GLU A 518 -17.54 3.35 1.40
N LEU A 519 -18.16 3.63 0.24
CA LEU A 519 -17.57 3.35 -1.06
C LEU A 519 -16.27 4.16 -1.24
N TYR A 520 -16.28 5.44 -0.87
CA TYR A 520 -15.09 6.29 -0.95
C TYR A 520 -13.94 5.76 -0.09
N GLN A 521 -14.19 5.37 1.15
CA GLN A 521 -13.17 4.77 2.01
C GLN A 521 -12.64 3.45 1.44
N ARG A 522 -13.52 2.58 0.95
CA ARG A 522 -13.12 1.32 0.31
C ARG A 522 -12.26 1.54 -0.94
N LYS A 523 -12.63 2.51 -1.78
CA LYS A 523 -11.86 2.88 -2.98
C LYS A 523 -10.48 3.45 -2.65
N ILE A 524 -10.36 4.19 -1.55
CA ILE A 524 -9.05 4.62 -1.02
C ILE A 524 -8.22 3.41 -0.55
N ASP A 525 -8.84 2.46 0.13
CA ASP A 525 -8.15 1.27 0.63
C ASP A 525 -7.78 0.27 -0.48
N SER A 526 -8.57 0.19 -1.55
CA SER A 526 -8.28 -0.60 -2.77
C SER A 526 -7.29 0.08 -3.73
N GLU A 527 -6.80 1.28 -3.40
CA GLU A 527 -5.86 2.08 -4.20
C GLU A 527 -6.43 2.60 -5.53
N GLU A 528 -7.75 2.62 -5.68
CA GLU A 528 -8.45 3.15 -6.85
C GLU A 528 -8.67 4.66 -6.72
N TYR A 529 -7.57 5.40 -6.55
CA TYR A 529 -7.58 6.82 -6.20
C TYR A 529 -8.30 7.71 -7.24
N GLY A 530 -8.24 7.35 -8.53
CA GLY A 530 -8.94 8.09 -9.58
C GLY A 530 -10.47 8.04 -9.43
N GLU A 531 -11.01 6.88 -9.05
CA GLU A 531 -12.43 6.70 -8.76
C GLU A 531 -12.80 7.33 -7.42
N ALA A 532 -11.93 7.24 -6.41
CA ALA A 532 -12.14 7.93 -5.15
C ALA A 532 -12.24 9.46 -5.35
N LEU A 533 -11.38 10.05 -6.18
CA LEU A 533 -11.43 11.49 -6.49
C LEU A 533 -12.68 11.89 -7.26
N SER A 534 -13.13 11.08 -8.22
CA SER A 534 -14.37 11.35 -8.94
C SER A 534 -15.61 11.23 -8.04
N LEU A 535 -15.62 10.26 -7.12
CA LEU A 535 -16.63 10.14 -6.07
C LEU A 535 -16.61 11.36 -5.13
N ALA A 536 -15.43 11.80 -4.71
CA ALA A 536 -15.29 12.98 -3.86
C ALA A 536 -15.81 14.25 -4.55
N GLN A 537 -15.55 14.42 -5.84
CA GLN A 537 -16.06 15.55 -6.61
C GLN A 537 -17.59 15.46 -6.81
N ALA A 538 -18.13 14.26 -7.05
CA ALA A 538 -19.56 14.06 -7.29
C ALA A 538 -20.42 14.26 -6.03
N TYR A 539 -19.93 13.81 -4.86
CA TYR A 539 -20.67 13.81 -3.60
C TYR A 539 -20.18 14.85 -2.59
N GLY A 540 -19.18 15.68 -2.93
CA GLY A 540 -18.64 16.70 -2.05
C GLY A 540 -17.82 16.16 -0.87
N LEU A 541 -17.16 15.01 -1.05
CA LEU A 541 -16.32 14.39 -0.01
C LEU A 541 -14.91 15.02 0.03
N ASP A 542 -14.21 14.82 1.14
CA ASP A 542 -12.89 15.40 1.38
C ASP A 542 -11.80 14.74 0.53
N SER A 543 -11.39 15.42 -0.56
CA SER A 543 -10.32 14.99 -1.46
C SER A 543 -8.95 14.87 -0.79
N ASP A 544 -8.72 15.57 0.33
CA ASP A 544 -7.43 15.51 1.03
C ASP A 544 -7.15 14.08 1.50
N LEU A 545 -8.16 13.28 1.84
CA LEU A 545 -7.97 11.91 2.30
C LEU A 545 -7.29 11.02 1.24
N VAL A 546 -7.61 11.22 -0.05
CA VAL A 546 -6.93 10.52 -1.15
C VAL A 546 -5.46 10.92 -1.20
N TYR A 547 -5.19 12.23 -1.27
CA TYR A 547 -3.82 12.75 -1.41
C TYR A 547 -2.96 12.44 -0.17
N GLN A 548 -3.53 12.45 1.03
CA GLN A 548 -2.86 12.04 2.26
C GLN A 548 -2.48 10.56 2.24
N ARG A 549 -3.35 9.68 1.70
CA ARG A 549 -3.05 8.25 1.54
C ARG A 549 -1.95 8.02 0.50
N GLN A 550 -2.02 8.73 -0.63
CA GLN A 550 -1.00 8.69 -1.68
C GLN A 550 0.36 9.17 -1.15
N TRP A 551 0.39 10.31 -0.45
CA TRP A 551 1.60 10.87 0.17
C TRP A 551 2.26 9.88 1.14
N ARG A 552 1.48 9.24 2.03
CA ARG A 552 2.01 8.29 3.01
C ARG A 552 2.61 7.04 2.40
N LYS A 553 2.13 6.60 1.23
CA LYS A 553 2.67 5.44 0.51
C LYS A 553 3.84 5.81 -0.41
N SER A 554 3.90 7.05 -0.90
CA SER A 554 4.98 7.52 -1.77
C SER A 554 6.26 7.84 -0.98
N THR A 555 7.42 7.64 -1.61
CA THR A 555 8.67 8.22 -1.12
C THR A 555 8.67 9.72 -1.37
N VAL A 556 9.23 10.49 -0.42
CA VAL A 556 9.25 11.95 -0.55
C VAL A 556 10.28 12.35 -1.59
N SER A 557 9.78 12.85 -2.70
CA SER A 557 10.50 13.37 -3.86
C SER A 557 9.90 14.69 -4.31
N ILE A 558 10.65 15.46 -5.10
CA ILE A 558 10.19 16.74 -5.67
C ILE A 558 8.86 16.54 -6.44
N ALA A 559 8.75 15.45 -7.20
CA ALA A 559 7.53 15.08 -7.91
C ALA A 559 6.37 14.81 -6.94
N SER A 560 6.56 13.98 -5.92
CA SER A 560 5.49 13.68 -4.94
C SER A 560 5.00 14.91 -4.16
N ILE A 561 5.89 15.89 -3.90
CA ILE A 561 5.52 17.15 -3.26
C ILE A 561 4.56 17.93 -4.16
N GLN A 562 4.88 18.01 -5.45
CA GLN A 562 4.03 18.69 -6.44
C GLN A 562 2.76 17.91 -6.76
N ASP A 563 2.81 16.58 -6.80
CA ASP A 563 1.67 15.75 -7.21
C ASP A 563 0.64 15.55 -6.10
N TYR A 564 1.07 15.52 -4.84
CA TYR A 564 0.23 15.18 -3.69
C TYR A 564 0.18 16.30 -2.64
N LEU A 565 1.33 16.71 -2.09
CA LEU A 565 1.36 17.67 -0.97
C LEU A 565 0.80 19.04 -1.38
N SER A 566 1.04 19.47 -2.62
CA SER A 566 0.50 20.72 -3.18
C SER A 566 -1.02 20.76 -3.29
N LYS A 567 -1.67 19.58 -3.38
CA LYS A 567 -3.12 19.45 -3.54
C LYS A 567 -3.86 19.33 -2.22
N ILE A 568 -3.15 19.17 -1.10
CA ILE A 568 -3.72 19.04 0.23
C ILE A 568 -4.05 20.42 0.77
N LYS A 569 -5.33 20.64 1.10
CA LYS A 569 -5.80 21.94 1.55
C LYS A 569 -5.49 22.19 3.02
N LYS A 570 -5.54 21.17 3.89
CA LYS A 570 -5.38 21.36 5.34
C LYS A 570 -3.97 21.85 5.75
N ARG A 571 -3.88 23.08 6.30
CA ARG A 571 -2.63 23.71 6.75
C ARG A 571 -1.89 22.89 7.79
N SER A 572 -2.56 22.53 8.88
CA SER A 572 -1.94 21.87 10.03
C SER A 572 -1.29 20.54 9.63
N TRP A 573 -1.94 19.80 8.73
CA TRP A 573 -1.43 18.54 8.22
C TRP A 573 -0.22 18.75 7.29
N ALA A 574 -0.32 19.66 6.31
CA ALA A 574 0.78 19.92 5.38
C ALA A 574 2.03 20.45 6.10
N LEU A 575 1.87 21.37 7.08
CA LEU A 575 2.98 21.87 7.90
C LEU A 575 3.60 20.78 8.78
N HIS A 576 2.77 19.94 9.41
CA HIS A 576 3.27 18.82 10.19
C HIS A 576 4.14 17.89 9.35
N GLU A 577 3.71 17.55 8.14
CA GLU A 577 4.52 16.71 7.23
C GLU A 577 5.82 17.39 6.80
N CYS A 578 5.81 18.71 6.51
CA CYS A 578 7.03 19.45 6.17
C CYS A 578 8.05 19.48 7.32
N VAL A 579 7.56 19.51 8.57
CA VAL A 579 8.41 19.53 9.76
C VAL A 579 8.90 18.13 10.12
N GLU A 580 8.01 17.14 10.18
CA GLU A 580 8.33 15.82 10.76
C GLU A 580 8.91 14.83 9.75
N ARG A 581 8.47 14.85 8.48
CA ARG A 581 8.95 13.90 7.48
C ARG A 581 10.35 14.30 7.00
N VAL A 582 11.23 13.30 6.83
CA VAL A 582 12.59 13.48 6.30
C VAL A 582 12.73 12.67 5.02
N PRO A 583 13.05 13.32 3.89
CA PRO A 583 13.33 12.65 2.62
C PRO A 583 14.69 11.95 2.63
N GLU A 584 14.85 10.96 1.74
CA GLU A 584 16.10 10.20 1.54
C GLU A 584 17.11 10.94 0.66
N ASN A 585 16.68 11.96 -0.09
CA ASN A 585 17.54 12.81 -0.91
C ASN A 585 17.63 14.22 -0.30
N VAL A 586 18.83 14.80 -0.30
CA VAL A 586 19.12 16.19 0.10
C VAL A 586 18.22 17.18 -0.63
N ASP A 587 18.08 17.05 -1.95
CA ASP A 587 17.30 17.99 -2.76
C ASP A 587 15.82 17.92 -2.38
N ALA A 588 15.30 16.71 -2.17
CA ALA A 588 13.93 16.51 -1.70
C ALA A 588 13.74 17.06 -0.28
N ALA A 589 14.72 16.93 0.61
CA ALA A 589 14.70 17.51 1.95
C ALA A 589 14.67 19.04 1.90
N LYS A 590 15.50 19.63 1.04
CA LYS A 590 15.55 21.08 0.79
C LYS A 590 14.25 21.59 0.22
N GLU A 591 13.69 20.95 -0.81
CA GLU A 591 12.40 21.32 -1.40
C GLU A 591 11.24 21.17 -0.42
N LEU A 592 11.21 20.13 0.42
CA LEU A 592 10.16 19.96 1.43
C LEU A 592 10.20 21.08 2.49
N LEU A 593 11.39 21.41 2.99
CA LEU A 593 11.56 22.51 3.95
C LEU A 593 11.20 23.86 3.32
N GLN A 594 11.62 24.11 2.08
CA GLN A 594 11.25 25.32 1.35
C GLN A 594 9.75 25.41 1.07
N TYR A 595 9.10 24.29 0.76
CA TYR A 595 7.64 24.23 0.59
C TYR A 595 6.91 24.61 1.88
N GLY A 596 7.36 24.10 3.03
CA GLY A 596 6.85 24.54 4.34
C GLY A 596 7.11 26.02 4.63
N LEU A 597 8.26 26.56 4.23
CA LEU A 597 8.58 27.99 4.40
C LEU A 597 7.71 28.90 3.54
N LYS A 598 7.31 28.45 2.34
CA LYS A 598 6.33 29.15 1.50
C LYS A 598 4.97 29.22 2.21
N GLY A 599 4.50 28.09 2.77
CA GLY A 599 3.24 28.03 3.51
C GLY A 599 3.23 28.73 4.87
N THR A 600 4.37 29.23 5.34
CA THR A 600 4.52 29.98 6.60
C THR A 600 4.98 31.42 6.38
N ASP A 601 4.82 31.96 5.18
CA ASP A 601 5.21 33.34 4.88
C ASP A 601 4.23 34.38 5.45
N LEU A 602 4.55 35.67 5.30
CA LEU A 602 3.75 36.78 5.81
C LEU A 602 2.31 36.79 5.28
N GLU A 603 2.08 36.38 4.04
CA GLU A 603 0.73 36.30 3.46
C GLU A 603 -0.15 35.31 4.24
N ALA A 604 0.39 34.14 4.57
CA ALA A 604 -0.29 33.15 5.42
C ALA A 604 -0.50 33.69 6.84
N LEU A 605 0.50 34.37 7.43
CA LEU A 605 0.39 34.95 8.78
C LEU A 605 -0.73 36.01 8.87
N ILE A 606 -0.88 36.84 7.83
CA ILE A 606 -1.92 37.88 7.74
C ILE A 606 -3.30 37.24 7.55
N ALA A 607 -3.43 36.28 6.63
CA ALA A 607 -4.70 35.58 6.36
C ALA A 607 -5.25 34.89 7.63
N ILE A 608 -4.37 34.29 8.45
CA ILE A 608 -4.74 33.71 9.75
C ILE A 608 -5.20 34.79 10.73
N GLY A 609 -4.50 35.92 10.77
CA GLY A 609 -4.88 37.06 11.61
C GLY A 609 -6.28 37.58 11.29
N ASN A 610 -6.63 37.60 10.00
CA ASN A 610 -7.93 38.03 9.50
C ASN A 610 -9.02 36.93 9.51
N ARG A 611 -8.66 35.67 9.74
CA ARG A 611 -9.53 34.47 9.62
C ARG A 611 -10.07 34.23 8.21
N GLU A 612 -9.28 34.54 7.19
CA GLU A 612 -9.63 34.40 5.76
C GLU A 612 -9.14 33.06 5.16
N ASP A 613 -8.36 32.30 5.92
CA ASP A 613 -7.70 31.08 5.49
C ASP A 613 -8.63 29.85 5.48
N GLU A 614 -9.63 29.80 6.36
CA GLU A 614 -10.50 28.63 6.59
C GLU A 614 -9.71 27.35 6.93
N GLY A 615 -8.51 27.49 7.54
CA GLY A 615 -7.60 26.39 7.82
C GLY A 615 -6.83 25.86 6.60
N ARG A 616 -6.84 26.60 5.47
CA ARG A 616 -6.13 26.21 4.24
C ARG A 616 -4.64 26.54 4.29
N PHE A 617 -3.83 25.72 3.62
CA PHE A 617 -2.42 25.98 3.34
C PHE A 617 -2.32 26.99 2.19
N ILE A 618 -1.79 28.18 2.47
CA ILE A 618 -1.74 29.30 1.53
C ILE A 618 -0.32 29.43 0.99
N LEU A 619 -0.14 29.44 -0.34
CA LEU A 619 1.15 29.69 -0.96
C LEU A 619 1.31 31.18 -1.32
N PRO A 620 2.55 31.72 -1.29
CA PRO A 620 2.81 33.09 -1.69
C PRO A 620 2.44 33.31 -3.15
N GLY A 621 1.59 34.31 -3.42
CA GLY A 621 1.11 34.62 -4.77
C GLY A 621 -0.27 34.06 -5.16
N ASP A 622 -0.95 33.32 -4.27
CA ASP A 622 -2.36 32.91 -4.46
C ASP A 622 -3.36 34.08 -4.32
N LEU A 623 -2.90 35.24 -3.86
CA LEU A 623 -3.66 36.48 -3.84
C LEU A 623 -3.43 37.22 -5.16
N ASP A 624 -4.44 37.23 -6.04
CA ASP A 624 -4.46 37.99 -7.30
C ASP A 624 -4.15 39.47 -7.03
N VAL A 625 -2.90 39.85 -7.25
CA VAL A 625 -2.50 41.25 -7.39
C VAL A 625 -2.07 41.44 -8.84
N ASP A 626 -3.06 41.63 -9.69
CA ASP A 626 -2.90 42.23 -11.02
C ASP A 626 -2.30 43.64 -10.84
N ASP A 627 -1.06 43.81 -11.30
CA ASP A 627 -0.53 44.96 -12.07
C ASP A 627 1.00 45.03 -11.90
N ALA A 628 1.72 44.23 -12.70
CA ALA A 628 3.06 44.62 -13.12
C ALA A 628 2.95 45.09 -14.58
N PRO A 629 3.06 46.40 -14.88
CA PRO A 629 3.06 46.87 -16.26
C PRO A 629 4.24 46.23 -17.00
N TYR A 630 3.92 45.48 -18.06
CA TYR A 630 4.89 44.90 -18.97
C TYR A 630 5.50 46.02 -19.81
N GLU A 631 6.74 46.44 -19.53
CA GLU A 631 7.54 47.23 -20.45
C GLU A 631 9.03 46.86 -20.48
N ASP A 632 9.47 46.72 -21.74
CA ASP A 632 10.77 46.82 -22.40
C ASP A 632 11.98 45.95 -22.03
N PHE A 633 12.65 45.51 -23.11
CA PHE A 633 13.85 44.68 -23.23
C PHE A 633 15.01 45.18 -22.35
N LEU A 634 15.01 44.78 -21.08
CA LEU A 634 16.13 44.96 -20.16
C LEU A 634 17.08 43.76 -20.25
N SER A 635 18.32 43.93 -19.81
CA SER A 635 19.22 42.78 -19.71
C SER A 635 18.73 41.83 -18.59
N PRO A 636 18.96 40.50 -18.70
CA PRO A 636 18.51 39.54 -17.68
C PRO A 636 18.97 39.86 -16.26
N ALA A 637 20.09 40.57 -16.09
CA ALA A 637 20.60 41.00 -14.79
C ALA A 637 19.83 42.19 -14.18
N GLU A 638 19.38 43.13 -15.03
CA GLU A 638 18.60 44.30 -14.61
C GLU A 638 17.16 43.93 -14.28
N GLU A 639 16.55 43.01 -15.05
CA GLU A 639 15.22 42.47 -14.75
C GLU A 639 15.20 41.76 -13.39
N LEU A 640 16.22 40.94 -13.11
CA LEU A 640 16.34 40.21 -11.85
C LEU A 640 16.51 41.16 -10.66
N SER A 641 17.26 42.26 -10.85
CA SER A 641 17.47 43.28 -9.83
C SER A 641 16.18 44.05 -9.54
N ARG A 642 15.44 44.49 -10.57
CA ARG A 642 14.14 45.16 -10.39
C ARG A 642 13.10 44.24 -9.73
N LYS A 643 13.09 42.95 -10.10
CA LYS A 643 12.20 41.97 -9.48
C LYS A 643 12.49 41.81 -7.99
N LYS A 644 13.77 41.69 -7.61
CA LYS A 644 14.20 41.65 -6.20
C LYS A 644 13.80 42.91 -5.44
N GLU A 645 13.96 44.09 -6.03
CA GLU A 645 13.54 45.36 -5.40
C GLU A 645 12.03 45.44 -5.21
N TYR A 646 11.25 44.99 -6.20
CA TYR A 646 9.79 44.93 -6.11
C TYR A 646 9.33 43.97 -5.01
N GLU A 647 9.90 42.76 -4.97
CA GLU A 647 9.63 41.76 -3.94
C GLU A 647 10.03 42.27 -2.54
N ALA A 648 11.17 42.96 -2.41
CA ALA A 648 11.60 43.57 -1.16
C ALA A 648 10.63 44.67 -0.67
N LYS A 649 10.14 45.53 -1.58
CA LYS A 649 9.10 46.52 -1.27
C LYS A 649 7.80 45.86 -0.85
N LYS A 650 7.32 44.85 -1.60
CA LYS A 650 6.13 44.07 -1.26
C LYS A 650 6.27 43.46 0.15
N ARG A 651 7.42 42.87 0.46
CA ARG A 651 7.71 42.28 1.77
C ARG A 651 7.70 43.34 2.89
N GLN A 652 8.24 44.53 2.63
CA GLN A 652 8.20 45.63 3.58
C GLN A 652 6.77 46.13 3.84
N ASP A 653 5.94 46.23 2.81
CA ASP A 653 4.53 46.60 2.92
C ASP A 653 3.72 45.55 3.70
N LEU A 654 4.01 44.26 3.52
CA LEU A 654 3.40 43.18 4.29
C LEU A 654 3.81 43.22 5.77
N LEU A 655 5.07 43.51 6.08
CA LEU A 655 5.56 43.64 7.46
C LEU A 655 4.85 44.78 8.22
N LEU A 656 4.54 45.89 7.54
CA LEU A 656 3.80 47.01 8.15
C LEU A 656 2.36 46.63 8.54
N LYS A 657 1.78 45.60 7.93
CA LYS A 657 0.43 45.10 8.25
C LYS A 657 0.39 44.20 9.48
N VAL A 658 1.53 43.72 9.96
CA VAL A 658 1.62 42.75 11.06
C VAL A 658 1.98 43.45 12.37
N ASP A 659 1.10 43.34 13.38
CA ASP A 659 1.40 43.75 14.75
C ASP A 659 1.96 42.56 15.56
N PHE A 660 3.28 42.46 15.64
CA PHE A 660 3.97 41.37 16.37
C PHE A 660 3.64 41.35 17.87
N SER A 661 3.19 42.46 18.47
CA SER A 661 2.86 42.51 19.89
C SER A 661 1.52 41.84 20.22
N ARG A 662 0.65 41.63 19.22
CA ARG A 662 -0.73 41.13 19.39
C ARG A 662 -1.03 39.92 18.50
N LEU A 663 -0.09 38.98 18.39
CA LEU A 663 -0.29 37.75 17.61
C LEU A 663 -1.28 36.78 18.30
N THR A 664 -2.17 36.18 17.50
CA THR A 664 -3.05 35.08 17.93
C THR A 664 -2.27 33.80 18.22
N LEU A 665 -2.90 32.81 18.87
CA LEU A 665 -2.26 31.51 19.15
C LEU A 665 -1.85 30.80 17.86
N GLU A 666 -2.72 30.75 16.86
CA GLU A 666 -2.42 30.14 15.55
C GLU A 666 -1.30 30.86 14.80
N GLN A 667 -1.25 32.20 14.89
CA GLN A 667 -0.14 32.97 14.33
C GLN A 667 1.18 32.64 15.03
N LYS A 668 1.18 32.51 16.37
CA LYS A 668 2.37 32.10 17.13
C LYS A 668 2.82 30.68 16.76
N GLU A 669 1.90 29.73 16.58
CA GLU A 669 2.22 28.36 16.14
C GLU A 669 2.81 28.33 14.73
N LEU A 670 2.30 29.18 13.82
CA LEU A 670 2.86 29.33 12.48
C LEU A 670 4.28 29.90 12.55
N CYS A 671 4.52 30.92 13.38
CA CYS A 671 5.86 31.46 13.61
C CYS A 671 6.83 30.43 14.21
N ARG A 672 6.40 29.61 15.19
CA ARG A 672 7.21 28.49 15.73
C ARG A 672 7.56 27.47 14.65
N SER A 673 6.59 27.11 13.82
CA SER A 673 6.81 26.19 12.71
C SER A 673 7.82 26.78 11.71
N ARG A 674 7.72 28.07 11.39
CA ARG A 674 8.68 28.77 10.54
C ARG A 674 10.09 28.77 11.13
N LEU A 675 10.25 29.13 12.41
CA LEU A 675 11.55 29.09 13.10
C LEU A 675 12.18 27.69 13.07
N LYS A 676 11.37 26.65 13.31
CA LYS A 676 11.82 25.26 13.25
C LYS A 676 12.25 24.85 11.84
N LEU A 677 11.49 25.23 10.81
CA LEU A 677 11.83 24.99 9.39
C LEU A 677 13.10 25.72 8.97
N LEU A 678 13.27 26.97 9.39
CA LEU A 678 14.48 27.77 9.15
C LEU A 678 15.70 27.15 9.82
N SER A 679 15.58 26.76 11.09
CA SER A 679 16.63 26.03 11.81
C SER A 679 17.00 24.73 11.09
N TYR A 680 16.01 23.94 10.64
CA TYR A 680 16.29 22.72 9.88
C TYR A 680 16.95 22.98 8.53
N LEU A 681 16.61 24.08 7.85
CA LEU A 681 17.26 24.46 6.60
C LEU A 681 18.73 24.82 6.83
N ASP A 682 19.03 25.59 7.88
CA ASP A 682 20.40 25.94 8.26
C ASP A 682 21.19 24.71 8.69
N ARG A 683 20.56 23.77 9.41
CA ARG A 683 21.16 22.46 9.76
C ARG A 683 21.40 21.60 8.53
N LEU A 684 20.53 21.62 7.53
CA LEU A 684 20.71 20.88 6.28
C LEU A 684 21.91 21.43 5.52
N ALA A 685 22.02 22.75 5.37
CA ALA A 685 23.16 23.39 4.72
C ALA A 685 24.48 23.10 5.46
N THR A 686 24.48 23.15 6.80
CA THR A 686 25.65 22.73 7.59
C THR A 686 26.00 21.26 7.38
N TYR A 687 25.01 20.37 7.26
CA TYR A 687 25.26 18.96 6.98
C TYR A 687 25.82 18.75 5.56
N GLU A 688 25.34 19.49 4.56
CA GLU A 688 25.91 19.49 3.21
C GLU A 688 27.40 19.86 3.25
N GLU A 689 27.78 20.91 3.99
CA GLU A 689 29.18 21.31 4.17
C GLU A 689 30.01 20.22 4.87
N ILE A 690 29.49 19.60 5.93
CA ILE A 690 30.16 18.48 6.65
C ILE A 690 30.44 17.30 5.71
N LEU A 691 29.55 17.02 4.75
CA LEU A 691 29.72 15.93 3.78
C LEU A 691 30.75 16.25 2.67
N GLY A 692 31.23 17.49 2.58
CA GLY A 692 32.16 17.96 1.55
C GLY A 692 31.50 18.81 0.46
N GLY A 693 30.37 19.44 0.75
CA GLY A 693 29.64 20.35 -0.13
C GLY A 693 28.52 19.68 -0.94
N PRO A 694 27.78 20.45 -1.77
CA PRO A 694 26.52 20.02 -2.38
C PRO A 694 26.63 18.74 -3.24
N HIS A 695 27.68 18.63 -4.05
CA HIS A 695 27.88 17.48 -4.93
C HIS A 695 28.23 16.19 -4.17
N ALA A 696 28.96 16.31 -3.05
CA ALA A 696 29.29 15.16 -2.22
C ALA A 696 28.09 14.75 -1.35
N ALA A 697 27.26 15.71 -0.94
CA ALA A 697 26.06 15.50 -0.15
C ALA A 697 25.04 14.62 -0.90
N GLU A 698 24.84 14.80 -2.20
CA GLU A 698 23.92 13.99 -3.01
C GLU A 698 24.19 12.47 -2.88
N GLN A 699 25.45 12.07 -2.73
CA GLN A 699 25.85 10.66 -2.63
C GLN A 699 25.97 10.14 -1.20
N ARG A 700 26.29 11.02 -0.24
CA ARG A 700 26.65 10.64 1.14
C ARG A 700 25.59 10.96 2.18
N TYR A 701 24.52 11.66 1.78
CA TYR A 701 23.46 12.06 2.69
C TYR A 701 22.72 10.85 3.25
N ASP A 702 22.54 10.86 4.56
CA ASP A 702 21.72 9.90 5.29
C ASP A 702 20.56 10.63 5.97
N GLY A 703 19.34 10.32 5.53
CA GLY A 703 18.11 10.91 6.08
C GLY A 703 17.87 10.56 7.55
N GLU A 704 18.29 9.38 8.02
CA GLU A 704 18.14 9.00 9.45
C GLU A 704 19.16 9.73 10.33
N PHE A 705 20.37 9.93 9.83
CA PHE A 705 21.34 10.81 10.49
C PHE A 705 20.81 12.25 10.56
N PHE A 706 20.36 12.82 9.43
CA PHE A 706 19.85 14.19 9.39
C PHE A 706 18.64 14.38 10.31
N LYS A 707 17.72 13.40 10.36
CA LYS A 707 16.57 13.40 11.28
C LYS A 707 16.98 13.53 12.74
N LYS A 708 18.08 12.91 13.15
CA LYS A 708 18.64 13.05 14.50
C LYS A 708 19.35 14.40 14.66
N PHE A 709 20.22 14.75 13.72
CA PHE A 709 21.04 15.96 13.76
C PHE A 709 20.21 17.24 13.83
N ARG A 710 19.16 17.37 13.00
CA ARG A 710 18.29 18.55 12.97
C ARG A 710 17.50 18.76 14.26
N ASN A 711 17.22 17.68 14.99
CA ASN A 711 16.47 17.69 16.25
C ASN A 711 17.36 17.80 17.50
N GLN A 712 18.67 17.75 17.32
CA GLN A 712 19.62 17.75 18.42
C GLN A 712 20.09 19.19 18.72
N ASN A 713 20.22 19.51 20.01
CA ASN A 713 20.88 20.74 20.44
C ASN A 713 22.28 20.82 19.79
N ILE A 714 22.62 21.97 19.18
CA ILE A 714 23.87 22.11 18.42
C ILE A 714 25.11 21.94 19.29
N VAL A 715 25.06 22.41 20.55
CA VAL A 715 26.14 22.27 21.54
C VAL A 715 26.39 20.79 21.83
N LEU A 716 25.31 19.99 21.89
CA LEU A 716 25.44 18.54 22.07
C LEU A 716 26.08 17.88 20.85
N SER A 717 25.69 18.27 19.63
CA SER A 717 26.32 17.79 18.40
C SER A 717 27.81 18.17 18.32
N ALA A 718 28.16 19.40 18.70
CA ALA A 718 29.56 19.83 18.78
C ALA A 718 30.36 19.01 19.80
N ARG A 719 29.80 18.77 21.00
CA ARG A 719 30.42 17.91 22.01
C ARG A 719 30.65 16.49 21.49
N THR A 720 29.70 15.90 20.76
CA THR A 720 29.87 14.55 20.19
C THR A 720 30.96 14.52 19.13
N TYR A 721 31.02 15.52 18.24
CA TYR A 721 32.10 15.62 17.25
C TYR A 721 33.47 15.81 17.89
N ALA A 722 33.56 16.53 19.01
CA ALA A 722 34.81 16.65 19.78
C ALA A 722 35.26 15.28 20.32
N ARG A 723 34.33 14.50 20.91
CA ARG A 723 34.63 13.16 21.44
C ARG A 723 35.03 12.15 20.36
N GLU A 724 34.53 12.32 19.14
CA GLU A 724 34.88 11.52 17.96
C GLU A 724 36.15 12.02 17.25
N SER A 725 36.75 13.10 17.74
CA SER A 725 37.91 13.78 17.13
C SER A 725 37.66 14.26 15.69
N ASN A 726 36.41 14.59 15.35
CA ASN A 726 36.04 15.12 14.04
C ASN A 726 36.23 16.64 13.97
N VAL A 727 37.47 17.04 13.69
CA VAL A 727 37.91 18.44 13.67
C VAL A 727 37.19 19.24 12.57
N GLN A 728 37.04 18.66 11.38
CA GLN A 728 36.41 19.33 10.24
C GLN A 728 34.94 19.67 10.51
N ALA A 729 34.18 18.72 11.09
CA ALA A 729 32.79 19.00 11.44
C ALA A 729 32.68 20.12 12.48
N LEU A 730 33.55 20.14 13.49
CA LEU A 730 33.59 21.19 14.50
C LEU A 730 33.94 22.57 13.94
N ASP A 731 34.89 22.64 13.00
CA ASP A 731 35.27 23.87 12.31
C ASP A 731 34.08 24.48 11.57
N ILE A 732 33.35 23.65 10.82
CA ILE A 732 32.13 24.03 10.11
C ILE A 732 31.04 24.46 11.11
N LEU A 733 30.88 23.75 12.24
CA LEU A 733 29.91 24.12 13.27
C LEU A 733 30.24 25.48 13.89
N PHE A 734 31.48 25.76 14.29
CA PHE A 734 31.86 27.06 14.84
C PHE A 734 31.70 28.19 13.82
N THR A 735 31.94 27.89 12.54
CA THR A 735 31.83 28.87 11.45
C THR A 735 30.37 29.26 11.21
N PHE A 736 29.43 28.30 11.12
CA PHE A 736 28.03 28.60 10.75
C PHE A 736 27.07 28.76 11.94
N HIS A 737 27.39 28.21 13.11
CA HIS A 737 26.58 28.27 14.33
C HIS A 737 27.32 28.97 15.48
N GLY A 738 28.18 29.92 15.15
CA GLY A 738 29.07 30.60 16.11
C GLY A 738 28.33 31.33 17.23
N CYS A 739 27.19 31.95 16.92
CA CYS A 739 26.35 32.66 17.90
C CYS A 739 25.88 31.79 19.08
N GLU A 740 25.70 30.49 18.89
CA GLU A 740 25.30 29.53 19.93
C GLU A 740 26.51 28.79 20.51
N LEU A 741 27.54 28.50 19.71
CA LEU A 741 28.65 27.62 20.08
C LEU A 741 29.89 28.33 20.66
N LEU A 742 30.20 29.55 20.24
CA LEU A 742 31.48 30.19 20.59
C LEU A 742 31.61 30.47 22.09
N GLN A 743 30.50 30.77 22.78
CA GLN A 743 30.47 30.90 24.24
C GLN A 743 30.86 29.61 24.98
N HIS A 744 30.78 28.46 24.29
CA HIS A 744 31.11 27.14 24.81
C HIS A 744 32.41 26.56 24.21
N ARG A 745 33.10 27.30 23.33
CA ARG A 745 34.24 26.80 22.54
C ARG A 745 35.27 26.07 23.40
N LEU A 746 35.78 26.70 24.45
CA LEU A 746 36.79 26.13 25.35
C LEU A 746 36.30 24.86 26.07
N ALA A 747 35.02 24.81 26.45
CA ALA A 747 34.43 23.64 27.09
C ALA A 747 34.22 22.49 26.09
N ILE A 748 33.86 22.79 24.84
CA ILE A 748 33.75 21.81 23.76
C ILE A 748 35.13 21.23 23.44
N LEU A 749 36.17 22.06 23.31
CA LEU A 749 37.54 21.59 23.06
C LEU A 749 38.08 20.71 24.21
N TYR A 750 37.58 20.88 25.43
CA TYR A 750 37.94 20.00 26.55
C TYR A 750 37.48 18.55 26.36
N ASN A 751 36.47 18.32 25.50
CA ASN A 751 35.89 17.00 25.27
C ASN A 751 36.65 16.18 24.21
N PHE A 752 37.71 16.71 23.59
CA PHE A 752 38.60 15.87 22.77
C PHE A 752 39.19 14.74 23.62
N PRO A 753 39.34 13.52 23.09
CA PRO A 753 40.08 12.47 23.79
C PRO A 753 41.52 12.91 24.10
N GLU A 754 42.03 12.58 25.29
CA GLU A 754 43.41 12.90 25.68
C GLU A 754 44.48 12.15 24.86
N THR A 755 44.04 11.20 24.04
CA THR A 755 44.87 10.45 23.09
C THR A 755 44.93 11.09 21.70
N THR A 756 44.13 12.12 21.42
CA THR A 756 44.14 12.83 20.13
C THR A 756 45.24 13.88 20.11
N SER A 757 46.07 13.85 19.07
CA SER A 757 47.17 14.81 18.92
C SER A 757 46.64 16.24 18.76
N PRO A 758 47.11 17.22 19.56
CA PRO A 758 46.79 18.63 19.39
C PRO A 758 47.04 19.19 17.99
N HIS A 759 47.96 18.58 17.23
CA HIS A 759 48.22 18.99 15.85
C HIS A 759 47.01 18.78 14.94
N GLU A 760 46.19 17.77 15.20
CA GLU A 760 45.00 17.44 14.39
C GLU A 760 43.93 18.53 14.51
N TYR A 761 43.78 19.15 15.69
CA TYR A 761 42.77 20.18 15.96
C TYR A 761 43.35 21.59 16.13
N THR A 762 44.54 21.84 15.58
CA THR A 762 45.26 23.13 15.67
C THR A 762 44.42 24.31 15.19
N MET A 763 43.58 24.12 14.17
CA MET A 763 42.72 25.17 13.61
C MET A 763 41.62 25.62 14.57
N LEU A 764 41.19 24.73 15.48
CA LEU A 764 40.14 25.04 16.45
C LEU A 764 40.69 25.73 17.70
N LEU A 765 42.00 25.71 17.91
CA LEU A 765 42.64 26.26 19.10
C LEU A 765 42.55 27.79 19.13
N PRO A 766 42.34 28.41 20.31
CA PRO A 766 42.31 29.87 20.44
C PRO A 766 43.69 30.48 20.16
N GLU A 767 43.71 31.64 19.49
CA GLU A 767 44.94 32.37 19.16
C GLU A 767 44.88 33.78 19.72
N ALA A 768 45.99 34.27 20.28
CA ALA A 768 46.10 35.65 20.74
C ALA A 768 46.99 36.47 19.79
N SER A 769 46.67 37.75 19.64
CA SER A 769 47.46 38.71 18.87
C SER A 769 47.53 40.07 19.59
N LEU A 770 48.59 40.83 19.34
CA LEU A 770 48.74 42.20 19.82
C LEU A 770 47.82 43.15 19.04
N ASP A 771 46.86 43.75 19.74
CA ASP A 771 46.03 44.83 19.21
C ASP A 771 46.88 46.08 18.89
N GLU A 772 46.35 47.05 18.12
CA GLU A 772 47.03 48.30 17.72
C GLU A 772 47.55 49.12 18.92
N ARG A 773 47.02 48.85 20.12
CA ARG A 773 47.37 49.49 21.40
C ARG A 773 48.42 48.72 22.21
N GLY A 774 48.96 47.61 21.69
CA GLY A 774 49.96 46.77 22.34
C GLY A 774 49.42 45.82 23.43
N ASN A 775 48.10 45.59 23.46
CA ASN A 775 47.47 44.64 24.38
C ASN A 775 47.20 43.31 23.66
N LEU A 776 47.56 42.18 24.27
CA LEU A 776 47.20 40.85 23.76
C LEU A 776 45.68 40.64 23.88
N ARG A 777 45.04 40.28 22.76
CA ARG A 777 43.61 39.93 22.68
C ARG A 777 43.42 38.67 21.84
N LEU A 778 42.34 37.93 22.12
CA LEU A 778 41.94 36.78 21.33
C LEU A 778 41.55 37.24 19.91
N ILE A 779 41.98 36.49 18.89
CA ILE A 779 41.50 36.65 17.51
C ILE A 779 40.06 36.10 17.44
N PRO A 780 39.05 36.93 17.09
CA PRO A 780 37.67 36.46 16.91
C PRO A 780 37.59 35.37 15.83
N TRP A 781 36.66 34.44 16.01
CA TRP A 781 36.38 33.44 14.98
C TRP A 781 35.72 34.10 13.76
N ASP A 782 36.07 33.66 12.55
CA ASP A 782 35.44 34.14 11.33
C ASP A 782 34.09 33.45 11.13
N GLU A 783 33.01 34.07 11.63
CA GLU A 783 31.65 33.55 11.52
C GLU A 783 31.05 33.81 10.14
N GLN A 784 30.41 32.79 9.57
CA GLN A 784 29.64 32.86 8.33
C GLN A 784 28.17 32.52 8.59
N GLN A 785 27.28 32.98 7.72
CA GLN A 785 25.86 32.65 7.78
C GLN A 785 25.42 32.05 6.45
N HIS A 786 24.58 31.01 6.51
CA HIS A 786 24.02 30.37 5.31
C HIS A 786 23.06 31.27 4.55
N ARG A 787 22.39 32.20 5.25
CA ARG A 787 21.36 33.08 4.70
C ARG A 787 21.21 34.35 5.53
N ASP A 788 20.52 35.33 4.96
CA ASP A 788 20.06 36.51 5.69
C ASP A 788 19.00 36.14 6.75
N ARG A 789 18.96 36.92 7.84
CA ARG A 789 17.97 36.73 8.91
C ARG A 789 16.55 36.98 8.42
N ASP A 790 15.68 36.03 8.70
CA ASP A 790 14.26 36.13 8.38
C ASP A 790 13.53 37.07 9.34
N TRP A 791 12.35 37.57 8.93
CA TRP A 791 11.55 38.46 9.77
C TRP A 791 11.13 37.78 11.09
N CYS A 792 10.98 36.44 11.08
CA CYS A 792 10.57 35.69 12.27
C CYS A 792 11.70 35.57 13.32
N GLU A 793 12.96 35.75 12.90
CA GLU A 793 14.14 35.66 13.77
C GLU A 793 14.50 37.00 14.42
N GLN A 794 13.85 38.08 13.98
CA GLN A 794 14.01 39.40 14.56
C GLN A 794 13.50 39.43 16.01
N PRO A 795 14.11 40.23 16.90
CA PRO A 795 13.76 40.25 18.33
C PRO A 795 12.29 40.60 18.57
N ALA A 796 11.68 41.40 17.68
CA ALA A 796 10.27 41.77 17.74
C ALA A 796 9.32 40.57 17.64
N CYS A 797 9.66 39.56 16.84
CA CYS A 797 8.87 38.32 16.72
C CYS A 797 9.32 37.29 17.76
N ARG A 798 10.63 37.07 17.89
CA ARG A 798 11.21 36.03 18.74
C ARG A 798 10.78 36.13 20.21
N SER A 799 10.81 37.34 20.77
CA SER A 799 10.40 37.59 22.16
C SER A 799 8.92 37.27 22.47
N VAL A 800 8.05 37.30 21.46
CA VAL A 800 6.61 37.03 21.61
C VAL A 800 6.28 35.55 21.43
N VAL A 801 7.06 34.86 20.60
CA VAL A 801 6.88 33.45 20.25
C VAL A 801 7.53 32.54 21.30
N GLU A 802 8.70 32.94 21.81
CA GLU A 802 9.53 32.24 22.80
C GLU A 802 9.97 33.20 23.93
N PRO A 803 9.07 33.60 24.83
CA PRO A 803 9.37 34.60 25.87
C PRO A 803 10.36 34.12 26.96
N ASP A 804 10.50 32.81 27.17
CA ASP A 804 11.34 32.21 28.22
C ASP A 804 12.08 30.98 27.67
N ALA A 805 13.07 31.18 26.79
CA ALA A 805 13.90 30.07 26.33
C ALA A 805 14.70 29.50 27.53
N PRO A 806 14.50 28.22 27.90
CA PRO A 806 15.31 27.61 28.96
C PRO A 806 16.78 27.60 28.56
N ASP A 807 17.67 27.68 29.54
CA ASP A 807 19.11 27.50 29.32
C ASP A 807 19.38 26.01 29.05
N GLU A 808 19.14 25.59 27.80
CA GLU A 808 19.25 24.21 27.34
C GLU A 808 20.69 23.70 27.39
N ASP A 809 21.70 24.58 27.46
CA ASP A 809 23.12 24.24 27.33
C ASP A 809 23.79 23.89 28.66
N LYS A 810 23.05 23.96 29.78
CA LYS A 810 23.56 23.62 31.12
C LYS A 810 24.13 22.21 31.20
N PHE A 811 23.60 21.26 30.43
CA PHE A 811 24.03 19.86 30.43
C PHE A 811 25.54 19.71 30.14
N LEU A 812 26.15 20.64 29.39
CA LEU A 812 27.58 20.60 29.07
C LEU A 812 28.46 20.70 30.33
N TYR A 813 27.93 21.30 31.39
CA TYR A 813 28.64 21.63 32.61
C TYR A 813 28.25 20.76 33.81
N GLU A 814 27.25 19.89 33.68
CA GLU A 814 26.78 19.03 34.77
C GLU A 814 27.83 17.99 35.19
N GLU A 815 28.55 17.41 34.22
CA GLU A 815 29.63 16.45 34.47
C GLU A 815 30.87 17.12 35.09
N GLN A 816 31.19 18.35 34.66
CA GLN A 816 32.36 19.11 35.10
C GLN A 816 31.99 20.59 35.37
N PRO A 817 31.51 20.91 36.59
CA PRO A 817 31.09 22.28 36.95
C PRO A 817 32.22 23.31 36.85
N GLU A 818 33.47 22.86 36.96
CA GLU A 818 34.65 23.70 36.83
C GLU A 818 34.78 24.36 35.46
N LEU A 819 34.18 23.76 34.41
CA LEU A 819 34.20 24.31 33.05
C LEU A 819 33.27 25.51 32.88
N LEU A 820 32.35 25.77 33.82
CA LEU A 820 31.46 26.95 33.79
C LEU A 820 32.24 28.26 33.70
N ARG A 821 33.45 28.30 34.27
CA ARG A 821 34.35 29.47 34.20
C ARG A 821 34.74 29.83 32.76
N PHE A 822 34.70 28.86 31.85
CA PHE A 822 35.03 29.01 30.44
C PHE A 822 33.80 29.32 29.57
N ARG A 823 32.62 29.54 30.16
CA ARG A 823 31.40 29.96 29.43
C ARG A 823 31.47 31.45 29.07
N THR A 824 32.23 31.79 28.03
CA THR A 824 32.37 33.16 27.55
C THR A 824 32.73 33.17 26.07
N ALA A 825 32.12 34.07 25.29
CA ALA A 825 32.47 34.26 23.88
C ALA A 825 33.82 34.99 23.73
N ASP A 826 34.14 35.90 24.67
CA ASP A 826 35.37 36.70 24.69
C ASP A 826 36.20 36.39 25.96
N PRO A 827 36.93 35.26 26.00
CA PRO A 827 37.77 34.92 27.14
C PRO A 827 38.97 35.88 27.26
N PRO A 828 39.31 36.38 28.46
CA PRO A 828 40.55 37.12 28.68
C PRO A 828 41.77 36.19 28.52
N VAL A 829 42.93 36.77 28.18
CA VAL A 829 44.16 36.00 27.91
C VAL A 829 44.56 35.15 29.12
N ASP A 830 44.39 35.65 30.34
CA ASP A 830 44.68 34.89 31.57
C ASP A 830 43.85 33.59 31.65
N LEU A 831 42.56 33.66 31.26
CA LEU A 831 41.68 32.50 31.24
C LEU A 831 42.05 31.50 30.12
N LEU A 832 42.57 32.00 29.00
CA LEU A 832 43.12 31.14 27.92
C LEU A 832 44.39 30.44 28.38
N THR A 833 45.32 31.16 29.01
CA THR A 833 46.52 30.58 29.61
C THR A 833 46.14 29.48 30.61
N ASP A 834 45.20 29.76 31.52
CA ASP A 834 44.69 28.78 32.48
C ASP A 834 44.09 27.54 31.79
N TRP A 835 43.37 27.72 30.68
CA TRP A 835 42.82 26.61 29.90
C TRP A 835 43.92 25.73 29.31
N TYR A 836 44.93 26.31 28.67
CA TYR A 836 46.06 25.56 28.10
C TYR A 836 46.84 24.79 29.17
N LEU A 837 47.15 25.44 30.30
CA LEU A 837 47.83 24.80 31.43
C LEU A 837 47.02 23.62 31.95
N LYS A 838 45.75 23.85 32.27
CA LYS A 838 44.87 22.84 32.88
C LYS A 838 44.64 21.67 31.93
N ARG A 839 44.44 21.95 30.65
CA ARG A 839 44.23 20.91 29.64
C ARG A 839 45.48 20.06 29.42
N ALA A 840 46.66 20.68 29.36
CA ALA A 840 47.93 19.95 29.24
C ALA A 840 48.20 19.04 30.45
N GLU A 841 47.94 19.52 31.67
CA GLU A 841 48.02 18.71 32.89
C GLU A 841 47.04 17.53 32.86
N ASP A 842 45.81 17.76 32.40
CA ASP A 842 44.79 16.72 32.36
C ASP A 842 45.13 15.64 31.32
N ILE A 843 45.65 16.01 30.15
CA ILE A 843 46.14 15.06 29.14
C ILE A 843 47.20 14.13 29.75
N ASP A 844 48.21 14.67 30.44
CA ASP A 844 49.22 13.84 31.10
C ASP A 844 48.61 12.95 32.19
N SER A 845 47.77 13.53 33.06
CA SER A 845 47.20 12.78 34.19
C SER A 845 46.28 11.63 33.77
N CYS A 846 45.55 11.78 32.66
CA CYS A 846 44.59 10.80 32.16
C CYS A 846 45.21 9.79 31.19
N SER A 847 46.00 10.25 30.20
CA SER A 847 46.53 9.37 29.13
C SER A 847 48.00 9.03 29.28
N ARG A 848 48.76 9.79 30.09
CA ARG A 848 50.22 9.74 30.20
C ARG A 848 50.96 9.93 28.88
N GLN A 849 50.29 10.51 27.88
CA GLN A 849 50.90 10.86 26.61
C GLN A 849 51.56 12.24 26.73
N VAL A 850 52.80 12.23 27.20
CA VAL A 850 53.57 13.45 27.43
C VAL A 850 53.76 14.24 26.13
N ASP A 851 53.88 13.55 24.99
CA ASP A 851 53.97 14.17 23.65
C ASP A 851 52.74 15.02 23.32
N CYS A 852 51.54 14.54 23.65
CA CYS A 852 50.28 15.25 23.44
C CYS A 852 50.17 16.46 24.38
N SER A 853 50.57 16.32 25.64
CA SER A 853 50.60 17.45 26.59
C SER A 853 51.60 18.52 26.12
N LEU A 854 52.81 18.12 25.72
CA LEU A 854 53.86 19.02 25.28
C LEU A 854 53.55 19.70 23.95
N SER A 855 52.95 19.00 23.00
CA SER A 855 52.52 19.60 21.72
C SER A 855 51.44 20.66 21.92
N LEU A 856 50.48 20.44 22.83
CA LEU A 856 49.47 21.46 23.14
C LEU A 856 50.11 22.75 23.68
N VAL A 857 51.08 22.61 24.59
CA VAL A 857 51.83 23.74 25.17
C VAL A 857 52.69 24.45 24.13
N ARG A 858 53.36 23.70 23.24
CA ARG A 858 54.13 24.27 22.12
C ARG A 858 53.24 25.08 21.18
N LEU A 859 52.07 24.53 20.80
CA LEU A 859 51.10 25.25 19.98
C LEU A 859 50.60 26.52 20.67
N GLY A 860 50.27 26.47 21.97
CA GLY A 860 49.90 27.68 22.72
C GLY A 860 50.98 28.76 22.68
N ARG A 861 52.26 28.38 22.78
CA ARG A 861 53.40 29.31 22.66
C ARG A 861 53.56 29.88 21.25
N GLU A 862 53.36 29.06 20.22
CA GLU A 862 53.38 29.51 18.81
C GLU A 862 52.26 30.51 18.50
N ARG A 863 51.14 30.43 19.24
CA ARG A 863 49.99 31.34 19.16
C ARG A 863 50.04 32.51 20.17
N GLU A 864 51.24 32.87 20.61
CA GLU A 864 51.52 34.01 21.49
C GLU A 864 50.83 33.97 22.88
N ILE A 865 50.44 32.79 23.39
CA ILE A 865 49.86 32.66 24.73
C ILE A 865 50.98 32.70 25.80
N PRO A 866 50.96 33.65 26.75
CA PRO A 866 52.00 33.80 27.77
C PRO A 866 51.87 32.79 28.91
N GLY A 867 52.96 32.57 29.65
CA GLY A 867 52.96 31.81 30.91
C GLY A 867 53.08 30.28 30.77
N LEU A 868 53.36 29.80 29.57
CA LEU A 868 53.45 28.37 29.23
C LEU A 868 54.87 27.81 29.31
N GLU A 869 55.89 28.64 29.56
CA GLU A 869 57.30 28.27 29.49
C GLU A 869 57.71 27.26 30.56
N VAL A 870 57.29 27.48 31.81
CA VAL A 870 57.64 26.61 32.95
C VAL A 870 57.08 25.21 32.75
N LEU A 871 55.80 25.11 32.40
CA LEU A 871 55.14 23.84 32.11
C LEU A 871 55.77 23.13 30.91
N GLY A 872 56.10 23.88 29.86
CA GLY A 872 56.79 23.33 28.68
C GLY A 872 58.15 22.73 29.03
N ASP A 873 58.93 23.39 29.90
CA ASP A 873 60.23 22.89 30.33
C ASP A 873 60.14 21.63 31.20
N ASP A 874 59.14 21.55 32.07
CA ASP A 874 58.84 20.35 32.85
C ASP A 874 58.42 19.19 31.93
N LEU A 875 57.55 19.44 30.95
CA LEU A 875 57.09 18.44 29.98
C LEU A 875 58.21 17.94 29.06
N VAL A 876 59.14 18.80 28.61
CA VAL A 876 60.34 18.36 27.87
C VAL A 876 61.22 17.44 28.73
N THR A 877 61.33 17.75 30.03
CA THR A 877 62.07 16.90 30.97
C THR A 877 61.37 15.55 31.14
N LEU A 878 60.04 15.55 31.25
CA LEU A 878 59.23 14.34 31.35
C LEU A 878 59.28 13.48 30.07
N GLU A 879 59.19 14.10 28.90
CA GLU A 879 59.30 13.46 27.57
C GLU A 879 60.65 12.72 27.46
N THR A 880 61.73 13.40 27.84
CA THR A 880 63.07 12.80 27.86
C THR A 880 63.12 11.60 28.81
N LEU A 881 62.55 11.72 30.02
CA LEU A 881 62.54 10.66 31.01
C LEU A 881 61.76 9.42 30.52
N VAL A 882 60.58 9.63 29.95
CA VAL A 882 59.65 8.56 29.53
C VAL A 882 60.13 7.87 28.26
N TYR A 883 60.55 8.62 27.23
CA TYR A 883 60.83 8.04 25.91
C TYR A 883 62.32 7.74 25.65
N GLU A 884 63.25 8.47 26.29
CA GLU A 884 64.69 8.34 25.97
C GLU A 884 65.52 7.63 27.06
N THR A 885 65.24 7.88 28.34
CA THR A 885 66.08 7.37 29.45
C THR A 885 65.71 5.97 29.95
N SER A 886 64.60 5.40 29.44
CA SER A 886 64.02 4.14 29.92
C SER A 886 63.82 4.10 31.45
N CYS A 887 63.62 5.26 32.10
CA CYS A 887 63.29 5.35 33.52
C CYS A 887 61.80 5.05 33.77
N GLU A 888 61.47 4.78 35.04
CA GLU A 888 60.16 4.31 35.52
C GLU A 888 58.94 4.92 34.80
N LEU A 889 58.16 4.06 34.13
CA LEU A 889 56.93 4.36 33.36
C LEU A 889 55.75 4.89 34.21
N SER A 890 55.96 5.11 35.51
CA SER A 890 54.90 5.51 36.47
C SER A 890 54.97 6.97 36.93
N LEU A 891 55.98 7.74 36.51
CA LEU A 891 56.14 9.13 36.92
C LEU A 891 55.13 10.04 36.20
N THR A 892 54.27 10.75 36.94
CA THR A 892 53.36 11.76 36.37
C THR A 892 54.01 13.15 36.37
N LEU A 893 53.47 14.10 35.60
CA LEU A 893 53.90 15.49 35.63
C LEU A 893 53.85 16.09 37.05
N ARG A 894 52.81 15.78 37.83
CA ARG A 894 52.68 16.26 39.21
C ARG A 894 53.79 15.71 40.11
N ASP A 895 54.17 14.45 39.92
CA ASP A 895 55.28 13.85 40.67
C ASP A 895 56.60 14.53 40.30
N LEU A 896 56.82 14.79 39.00
CA LEU A 896 58.01 15.50 38.51
C LEU A 896 58.09 16.92 39.10
N GLN A 897 57.00 17.67 39.13
CA GLN A 897 56.94 19.03 39.68
C GLN A 897 57.25 19.09 41.18
N GLN A 898 56.99 18.03 41.93
CA GLN A 898 57.33 17.95 43.36
C GLN A 898 58.80 17.62 43.63
N LEU A 899 59.54 17.13 42.63
CA LEU A 899 60.96 16.81 42.76
C LEU A 899 61.83 18.07 42.71
N LYS A 900 62.89 18.07 43.51
CA LYS A 900 63.94 19.08 43.41
C LYS A 900 64.73 18.89 42.11
N ASP A 901 65.26 19.97 41.55
CA ASP A 901 66.01 19.92 40.28
C ASP A 901 67.21 18.95 40.32
N ILE A 902 67.85 18.77 41.48
CA ILE A 902 68.93 17.78 41.65
C ILE A 902 68.42 16.34 41.53
N ASP A 903 67.21 16.06 41.98
CA ASP A 903 66.59 14.74 41.91
C ASP A 903 66.08 14.45 40.49
N LYS A 904 65.53 15.47 39.79
CA LYS A 904 65.22 15.41 38.35
C LYS A 904 66.48 15.06 37.54
N LEU A 905 67.60 15.74 37.81
CA LEU A 905 68.89 15.49 37.15
C LEU A 905 69.42 14.07 37.42
N ARG A 906 69.28 13.58 38.66
CA ARG A 906 69.67 12.20 39.01
C ARG A 906 68.84 11.17 38.25
N LEU A 907 67.53 11.39 38.11
CA LEU A 907 66.66 10.50 37.35
C LEU A 907 67.05 10.42 35.87
N LEU A 908 67.32 11.57 35.23
CA LEU A 908 67.75 11.62 33.82
C LEU A 908 68.99 10.75 33.54
N MET A 909 69.92 10.70 34.49
CA MET A 909 71.19 9.99 34.32
C MET A 909 71.23 8.58 34.96
N LYS A 910 70.18 8.16 35.70
CA LYS A 910 70.13 6.93 36.52
C LYS A 910 70.45 5.66 35.74
N ASN A 911 69.90 5.52 34.53
CA ASN A 911 70.03 4.32 33.69
C ASN A 911 71.08 4.46 32.57
N SER A 912 71.91 5.50 32.60
CA SER A 912 72.88 5.75 31.54
C SER A 912 74.07 4.80 31.61
N PRO A 913 74.34 3.95 30.59
CA PRO A 913 75.48 3.04 30.62
C PRO A 913 76.80 3.80 30.48
N GLU A 914 77.88 3.23 31.03
CA GLU A 914 79.21 3.85 31.11
C GLU A 914 79.78 4.25 29.73
N GLU A 915 79.41 3.53 28.67
CA GLU A 915 79.83 3.76 27.28
C GLU A 915 79.15 4.97 26.65
N ARG A 916 77.86 5.19 26.95
CA ARG A 916 77.07 6.31 26.40
C ARG A 916 76.97 7.49 27.35
N TYR A 917 77.53 7.38 28.56
CA TYR A 917 77.39 8.38 29.62
C TYR A 917 77.73 9.80 29.19
N VAL A 918 78.81 9.99 28.42
CA VAL A 918 79.18 11.31 27.88
C VAL A 918 78.15 11.79 26.87
N LYS A 919 77.70 10.94 25.95
CA LYS A 919 76.67 11.29 24.95
C LYS A 919 75.33 11.63 25.62
N ASN A 920 74.89 10.84 26.58
CA ASN A 920 73.67 11.05 27.35
C ASN A 920 73.77 12.32 28.23
N ALA A 921 74.95 12.64 28.75
CA ALA A 921 75.20 13.91 29.42
C ALA A 921 74.95 15.12 28.50
N TYR A 922 75.32 15.03 27.22
CA TYR A 922 75.00 16.07 26.23
C TYR A 922 73.53 16.11 25.83
N GLN A 923 72.90 14.94 25.69
CA GLN A 923 71.53 14.86 25.20
C GLN A 923 70.51 15.22 26.29
N TRP A 924 70.80 14.89 27.56
CA TRP A 924 69.83 14.99 28.66
C TRP A 924 70.24 16.01 29.72
N MET A 925 71.44 15.87 30.28
CA MET A 925 71.89 16.72 31.40
C MET A 925 72.16 18.17 30.97
N VAL A 926 72.88 18.39 29.86
CA VAL A 926 73.22 19.76 29.41
C VAL A 926 71.96 20.58 29.06
N PRO A 927 71.00 20.07 28.27
CA PRO A 927 69.75 20.79 27.99
C PRO A 927 68.93 21.07 29.25
N PHE A 928 68.85 20.12 30.19
CA PHE A 928 68.17 20.34 31.47
C PHE A 928 68.83 21.46 32.29
N LEU A 929 70.17 21.45 32.41
CA LEU A 929 70.92 22.50 33.11
C LEU A 929 70.75 23.87 32.45
N HIS A 930 70.69 23.94 31.12
CA HIS A 930 70.39 25.19 30.40
C HIS A 930 69.01 25.74 30.74
N ARG A 931 67.98 24.89 30.82
CA ARG A 931 66.64 25.30 31.24
C ARG A 931 66.64 25.79 32.69
N CYS A 932 67.32 25.11 33.61
CA CYS A 932 67.46 25.59 34.99
C CYS A 932 68.17 26.96 35.05
N GLU A 933 69.21 27.19 34.24
CA GLU A 933 69.94 28.45 34.19
C GLU A 933 69.08 29.61 33.69
N SER A 934 68.16 29.36 32.75
CA SER A 934 67.21 30.38 32.28
C SER A 934 66.17 30.77 33.34
N HIS A 935 65.75 29.84 34.20
CA HIS A 935 64.85 30.15 35.33
C HIS A 935 65.58 30.88 36.46
N LYS A 936 66.80 30.45 36.77
CA LYS A 936 67.61 31.02 37.84
C LYS A 936 69.10 30.98 37.50
N THR A 937 69.67 32.15 37.25
CA THR A 937 71.09 32.32 36.94
C THR A 937 71.99 31.75 38.05
N GLY A 938 72.97 30.93 37.67
CA GLY A 938 73.90 30.22 38.56
C GLY A 938 73.44 28.83 39.02
N SER A 939 72.22 28.41 38.68
CA SER A 939 71.68 27.10 39.07
C SER A 939 72.38 25.94 38.35
N ALA A 940 72.76 26.10 37.07
CA ALA A 940 73.41 25.04 36.31
C ALA A 940 74.74 24.62 36.93
N ASN A 941 75.55 25.60 37.32
CA ASN A 941 76.83 25.36 37.99
C ASN A 941 76.66 24.70 39.36
N ALA A 942 75.67 25.15 40.13
CA ALA A 942 75.39 24.61 41.45
C ALA A 942 74.94 23.14 41.38
N LEU A 943 73.98 22.84 40.50
CA LEU A 943 73.43 21.50 40.29
C LEU A 943 74.47 20.54 39.72
N LEU A 944 75.24 20.95 38.71
CA LEU A 944 76.30 20.13 38.14
C LEU A 944 77.39 19.81 39.18
N ARG A 945 77.80 20.82 39.97
CA ARG A 945 78.76 20.62 41.06
C ARG A 945 78.22 19.66 42.11
N GLU A 946 76.99 19.86 42.56
CA GLU A 946 76.34 19.01 43.56
C GLU A 946 76.23 17.56 43.07
N TYR A 947 75.85 17.37 41.81
CA TYR A 947 75.72 16.06 41.17
C TYR A 947 77.06 15.32 41.09
N LEU A 948 78.11 15.96 40.55
CA LEU A 948 79.45 15.38 40.44
C LEU A 948 80.10 15.11 41.81
N VAL A 949 79.90 16.01 42.78
CA VAL A 949 80.40 15.83 44.16
C VAL A 949 79.66 14.68 44.86
N THR A 950 78.39 14.45 44.56
CA THR A 950 77.64 13.31 45.12
C THR A 950 78.10 12.00 44.49
N LEU A 951 78.19 11.93 43.15
CA LEU A 951 78.69 10.75 42.42
C LEU A 951 80.08 10.33 42.86
N SER A 952 81.01 11.29 43.00
CA SER A 952 82.40 11.02 43.38
C SER A 952 82.59 10.43 44.78
N LYS A 953 81.56 10.42 45.64
CA LYS A 953 81.59 9.72 46.93
C LYS A 953 81.50 8.20 46.78
N GLU A 954 80.88 7.73 45.70
CA GLU A 954 80.63 6.31 45.44
C GLU A 954 81.55 5.78 44.33
N ASP A 955 81.67 6.52 43.22
CA ASP A 955 82.51 6.14 42.08
C ASP A 955 83.10 7.36 41.34
N LEU A 956 84.40 7.32 41.05
CA LEU A 956 85.14 8.36 40.33
C LEU A 956 85.21 8.13 38.81
N THR A 957 84.82 6.95 38.30
CA THR A 957 84.89 6.63 36.86
C THR A 957 84.06 7.58 36.00
N LEU A 958 82.80 7.81 36.35
CA LEU A 958 81.85 8.63 35.60
C LEU A 958 82.20 10.14 35.65
N PRO A 959 82.53 10.75 36.81
CA PRO A 959 83.05 12.11 36.84
C PRO A 959 84.34 12.29 36.03
N LEU A 960 85.27 11.33 36.10
CA LEU A 960 86.53 11.39 35.34
C LEU A 960 86.28 11.45 33.82
N LYS A 961 85.33 10.66 33.31
CA LYS A 961 84.94 10.68 31.89
C LYS A 961 84.42 12.05 31.45
N ILE A 962 83.57 12.69 32.27
CA ILE A 962 83.09 14.06 31.99
C ILE A 962 84.27 15.04 31.92
N PHE A 963 85.19 15.00 32.90
CA PHE A 963 86.35 15.90 32.93
C PHE A 963 87.38 15.63 31.82
N GLN A 964 87.55 14.38 31.38
CA GLN A 964 88.45 14.04 30.26
C GLN A 964 87.93 14.60 28.95
N HIS A 965 86.61 14.54 28.75
CA HIS A 965 85.96 15.05 27.56
C HIS A 965 85.72 16.57 27.60
N SER A 966 85.85 17.23 28.76
CA SER A 966 85.72 18.70 28.89
C SER A 966 87.03 19.49 28.66
N LYS A 967 88.07 18.85 28.09
CA LYS A 967 89.37 19.50 27.80
C LYS A 967 89.33 20.33 26.50
N PRO A 968 90.13 21.41 26.38
CA PRO A 968 90.16 22.29 25.20
C PRO A 968 90.47 21.58 23.88
N ASP A 969 91.28 20.52 23.92
CA ASP A 969 91.83 19.85 22.72
C ASP A 969 91.05 18.57 22.31
N ALA A 970 89.93 18.25 22.98
CA ALA A 970 89.10 17.11 22.61
C ALA A 970 88.05 17.54 21.56
N THR A 971 87.95 16.80 20.46
CA THR A 971 87.05 17.05 19.31
C THR A 971 85.55 16.92 19.62
N ALA A 972 85.16 16.80 20.89
CA ALA A 972 83.79 16.88 21.37
C ALA A 972 83.72 17.93 22.49
N HIS A 973 83.03 19.04 22.24
CA HIS A 973 82.94 20.25 23.08
C HIS A 973 82.17 20.05 24.39
N THR A 974 82.75 19.37 25.39
CA THR A 974 81.94 18.77 26.48
C THR A 974 81.52 19.71 27.59
N VAL A 975 82.24 20.80 27.87
CA VAL A 975 81.75 21.82 28.81
C VAL A 975 82.42 23.17 28.53
N TYR A 976 81.90 23.93 27.57
CA TYR A 976 82.30 25.33 27.34
C TYR A 976 81.12 26.29 27.40
N PHE A 977 80.11 26.03 28.24
CA PHE A 977 78.89 26.84 28.19
C PHE A 977 78.33 27.28 29.54
N ILE A 978 79.16 27.31 30.59
CA ILE A 978 78.85 28.11 31.77
C ILE A 978 79.99 29.13 32.02
N PRO A 979 79.74 30.45 31.93
CA PRO A 979 80.78 31.50 31.89
C PRO A 979 81.78 31.50 33.06
N GLN A 980 81.48 30.79 34.16
CA GLN A 980 82.31 30.73 35.37
C GLN A 980 83.26 29.53 35.46
N TRP A 981 83.28 28.60 34.50
CA TRP A 981 84.27 27.50 34.49
C TRP A 981 85.73 27.98 34.35
N LYS A 982 85.95 29.23 33.93
CA LYS A 982 87.27 29.87 33.97
C LYS A 982 87.84 30.03 35.39
N SER A 983 87.02 30.02 36.45
CA SER A 983 87.49 30.24 37.83
C SER A 983 88.05 28.98 38.52
N ILE A 984 87.91 27.79 37.94
CA ILE A 984 88.42 26.53 38.53
C ILE A 984 89.88 26.24 38.11
N SER A 985 90.48 27.03 37.21
CA SER A 985 91.95 27.05 37.05
C SER A 985 92.66 27.40 38.37
N ASP A 986 91.99 28.14 39.26
CA ASP A 986 92.52 28.51 40.58
C ASP A 986 92.35 27.42 41.65
N VAL A 987 91.48 26.44 41.42
CA VAL A 987 91.39 25.25 42.29
C VAL A 987 92.42 24.20 41.87
N HIS A 988 92.77 24.17 40.58
CA HIS A 988 93.86 23.32 40.07
C HIS A 988 95.22 23.71 40.66
N SER A 989 95.47 25.00 40.94
CA SER A 989 96.68 25.46 41.62
C SER A 989 96.68 25.14 43.13
N SER A 990 95.51 25.22 43.79
CA SER A 990 95.37 24.89 45.23
C SER A 990 95.44 23.37 45.53
N LEU A 991 94.87 22.53 44.67
CA LEU A 991 94.94 21.07 44.80
C LEU A 991 96.29 20.50 44.33
N ALA A 992 96.95 21.11 43.33
CA ALA A 992 98.34 20.78 42.99
C ALA A 992 99.32 21.14 44.13
N ALA A 993 99.08 22.25 44.85
CA ALA A 993 99.88 22.64 46.02
C ALA A 993 99.69 21.68 47.22
N LYS A 994 98.49 21.12 47.42
CA LYS A 994 98.24 20.09 48.45
C LYS A 994 98.75 18.70 48.06
N ARG A 995 98.71 18.33 46.78
CA ARG A 995 99.30 17.08 46.26
C ARG A 995 100.83 17.08 46.43
N ASN A 996 101.50 18.22 46.21
CA ASN A 996 102.95 18.34 46.41
C ASN A 996 103.39 18.35 47.88
N ARG A 997 102.51 18.71 48.83
CA ARG A 997 102.82 18.63 50.28
C ARG A 997 102.65 17.22 50.87
N VAL A 998 101.72 16.43 50.34
CA VAL A 998 101.50 15.04 50.78
C VAL A 998 102.51 14.08 50.12
N VAL A 999 102.95 14.35 48.88
CA VAL A 999 104.01 13.57 48.21
C VAL A 999 105.41 13.87 48.79
N ALA A 1000 105.66 15.07 49.30
CA ALA A 1000 106.94 15.41 49.97
C ALA A 1000 107.08 14.84 51.39
N LEU A 1001 105.99 14.60 52.12
CA LEU A 1001 106.02 13.98 53.45
C LEU A 1001 106.04 12.44 53.42
N ALA A 1002 105.54 11.82 52.34
CA ALA A 1002 105.62 10.37 52.15
C ALA A 1002 106.99 9.87 51.65
N ALA A 1003 107.88 10.75 51.19
CA ALA A 1003 109.22 10.41 50.71
C ALA A 1003 110.32 10.44 51.79
N ILE A 1004 110.00 10.78 53.06
CA ILE A 1004 110.97 10.80 54.18
C ILE A 1004 110.76 9.61 55.16
N SER A 1005 109.67 8.84 55.05
CA SER A 1005 109.38 7.72 55.98
C SER A 1005 109.68 6.31 55.43
N THR A 1006 110.46 6.18 54.35
CA THR A 1006 111.00 4.89 53.87
C THR A 1006 112.54 4.88 53.79
N ARG A 1007 113.17 5.57 54.74
CA ARG A 1007 114.50 5.25 55.27
C ARG A 1007 114.43 5.23 56.81
N THR A 1008 113.83 4.18 57.37
CA THR A 1008 114.27 3.38 58.52
C THR A 1008 113.20 2.36 58.86
#